data_AF-A0A2G2M7U3-F1
#
_entry.id   AF-A0A2G2M7U3-F1
#
_cell.length_a   1.000
_cell.length_b   1.000
_cell.length_c   1.000
_cell.angle_alpha   90.00
_cell.angle_beta   90.00
_cell.angle_gamma   90.00
#
_symmetry.space_group_name_H-M   'P 1'
#
loop_
_entity.id
_entity.type
_entity.pdbx_description
1 polymer ?
#
loop_
_entity_poly.entity_id
_entity_poly.type
_entity_poly.pdbx_seq_one_letter_code
_entity_poly.pdbx_strand_id
1 'polypeptide(L)'
;MKNSTFIALRLLMLLGLFTHMLWGGVPVRIMPLGDSITHENYRDNKYNVGGSEEIPDVNRTAYRKELLNLLQIDNYSVDFVGSLNSGSAVMPDADHEGHNGWTDNNITDNVFDFLTANPAEVVLLHIGTNGDINDDSAADVNATLEEIDRYEIANNTHIKVVLARIIDCWGDWNASAATPAKTLVCTPTFKTHIQNFNTNLDAMVTSRVAAGDDITVADMQTGAGLDYNATDMIDDLHPNVTGYAKMANAWYTALETVIPTHQWKLDESTNPYIDTYRDANGTCVVNCPVSITGQIGSGQRFDGTNDEIELADDNSYDWNRTDSFTVSFWMNRSTGGTGTEVFIGRDSGVQWWIGYDTATGYVQYFLRDDANITTGVVDNPNHVVNDGLWHHVTFVRDGTANTDTIYVDGVLGISAPSAAFTGDFAIANKGITLGNLSPTDNFDYNGSLDEVTMFNAALSADQVKQLHSQGLGNFSITTTPATTAATVDIAYLYDVNTSNDVDAQGNYSLTNAIGNMAIDVDGIFTWTPAAMVNTQVSITASDGTRSDTQVLDLKARFTDKLPAGMQHYWQLDEVDPADKTYLDANNSATPGTDALCNTGCPTQVPGQVGNAQDFSAVVSPDLNISDDNSFDWEAGDNFTIELWMNPATLGQHNIPLGRNAGTVGWRIGSNPSNNIEISFRDSNNIEVVLNGNTVNAGIWYHIALVRDAGNTFTLYVNGEEVNSTVDITTGNFSGATPITMANFANNGFPYDGLMDDVAIFNTILSANDIKAHYNNGLVGNGFENHDTTPPVITLVGANPQQLTVGSTYTELGATATDDVDGNITANIVIDSSAVNMSAEGNYTVTYDVNDTAGNVATQVTRTVEVVSSTLYSVQNDGNTSTYTSGGTTIVIDNALGVTVKEENGKAIFTKTDVSGKEAYIEMSNDGSLITGYRTGTTSDNKTTANGFAAGTKAELLQDGSNVVIFIETALETDLTLGGK
;
A
#
# COMPACT_ATOMS: atom_id res chain seq x y z
N MET A 1 -9.58 23.57 62.97
CA MET A 1 -8.42 22.95 63.65
C MET A 1 -7.62 22.14 62.62
N LYS A 2 -6.78 22.79 61.81
CA LYS A 2 -5.86 22.14 60.84
C LYS A 2 -4.69 23.10 60.51
N ASN A 3 -4.02 23.67 61.52
CA ASN A 3 -2.89 24.60 61.31
C ASN A 3 -1.66 24.25 62.17
N SER A 4 -1.57 23.02 62.67
CA SER A 4 -0.52 22.58 63.60
C SER A 4 0.43 21.54 63.00
N THR A 5 0.15 21.01 61.81
CA THR A 5 0.92 19.92 61.18
C THR A 5 2.07 20.40 60.29
N PHE A 6 2.04 21.66 59.84
CA PHE A 6 3.03 22.22 58.90
C PHE A 6 4.44 22.44 59.49
N ILE A 7 4.58 22.51 60.82
CA ILE A 7 5.90 22.71 61.47
C ILE A 7 6.60 21.37 61.77
N ALA A 8 5.84 20.27 61.89
CA ALA A 8 6.42 18.94 62.10
C ALA A 8 7.02 18.35 60.81
N LEU A 9 6.49 18.70 59.64
CA LEU A 9 6.94 18.18 58.34
C LEU A 9 8.32 18.72 57.92
N ARG A 10 8.66 19.96 58.29
CA ARG A 10 10.00 20.55 58.01
C ARG A 10 11.14 19.91 58.79
N LEU A 11 10.87 19.19 59.88
CA LEU A 11 11.91 18.51 60.66
C LEU A 11 12.20 17.09 60.14
N LEU A 12 11.29 16.48 59.38
CA LEU A 12 11.50 15.18 58.73
C LEU A 12 12.27 15.30 57.39
N MET A 13 12.04 16.39 56.64
CA MET A 13 12.75 16.65 55.36
C MET A 13 14.28 16.75 55.51
N LEU A 14 14.80 17.17 56.67
CA LEU A 14 16.25 17.27 56.90
C LEU A 14 16.93 15.93 57.25
N LEU A 15 16.18 14.87 57.57
CA LEU A 15 16.73 13.54 57.87
C LEU A 15 16.63 12.57 56.68
N GLY A 16 15.74 12.82 55.71
CA GLY A 16 15.59 12.00 54.49
C GLY A 16 16.60 12.28 53.37
N LEU A 17 17.31 13.41 53.43
CA LEU A 17 18.26 13.84 52.38
C LEU A 17 19.61 13.10 52.39
N PHE A 18 19.91 12.28 53.41
CA PHE A 18 21.19 11.57 53.51
C PHE A 18 21.12 10.05 53.25
N THR A 19 19.92 9.48 53.04
CA THR A 19 19.76 8.03 52.80
C THR A 19 19.52 7.65 51.34
N HIS A 20 19.16 8.59 50.47
CA HIS A 20 18.88 8.33 49.04
C HIS A 20 20.13 8.06 48.19
N MET A 21 21.33 8.24 48.73
CA MET A 21 22.56 8.20 47.93
C MET A 21 23.19 6.80 47.82
N LEU A 22 22.53 5.74 48.31
CA LEU A 22 23.15 4.42 48.29
C LEU A 22 22.32 3.29 47.66
N TRP A 23 20.99 3.27 47.67
CA TRP A 23 20.20 2.18 47.07
C TRP A 23 18.80 2.69 46.68
N GLY A 24 18.54 2.96 45.39
CA GLY A 24 17.23 3.35 44.84
C GLY A 24 17.31 3.38 43.30
N GLY A 25 16.23 2.99 42.61
CA GLY A 25 16.17 2.75 41.16
C GLY A 25 16.59 3.92 40.25
N VAL A 26 16.75 3.64 38.95
CA VAL A 26 17.10 4.66 37.95
C VAL A 26 15.93 5.67 37.86
N PRO A 27 16.16 6.98 38.03
CA PRO A 27 15.08 7.96 37.98
C PRO A 27 14.50 8.06 36.56
N VAL A 28 13.18 8.23 36.48
CA VAL A 28 12.46 8.46 35.23
C VAL A 28 12.81 9.84 34.70
N ARG A 29 13.32 9.91 33.47
CA ARG A 29 13.75 11.17 32.87
C ARG A 29 12.58 11.86 32.19
N ILE A 30 12.16 13.02 32.71
CA ILE A 30 10.98 13.76 32.25
C ILE A 30 11.44 15.09 31.67
N MET A 31 11.04 15.44 30.44
CA MET A 31 11.33 16.73 29.82
C MET A 31 10.09 17.65 29.86
N PRO A 32 10.06 18.69 30.72
CA PRO A 32 9.06 19.74 30.62
C PRO A 32 9.35 20.62 29.39
N LEU A 33 8.62 20.40 28.30
CA LEU A 33 8.80 21.08 27.01
C LEU A 33 7.65 22.05 26.75
N GLY A 34 7.98 23.30 26.43
CA GLY A 34 6.95 24.26 26.09
C GLY A 34 7.44 25.69 25.97
N ASP A 35 6.54 26.62 26.24
CA ASP A 35 6.78 28.06 26.07
C ASP A 35 6.96 28.80 27.41
N SER A 36 6.50 30.06 27.48
CA SER A 36 6.52 30.90 28.68
C SER A 36 5.70 30.35 29.84
N ILE A 37 4.71 29.48 29.59
CA ILE A 37 3.89 28.83 30.64
C ILE A 37 4.70 27.72 31.32
N THR A 38 5.60 27.04 30.59
CA THR A 38 6.54 26.05 31.17
C THR A 38 7.75 26.75 31.83
N HIS A 39 8.23 27.84 31.23
CA HIS A 39 9.36 28.63 31.78
C HIS A 39 8.97 29.46 33.03
N GLU A 40 7.74 29.96 33.09
CA GLU A 40 7.28 31.06 33.95
C GLU A 40 8.04 32.37 33.69
N ASN A 41 7.72 33.07 32.61
CA ASN A 41 8.28 34.40 32.34
C ASN A 41 7.23 35.35 31.74
N TYR A 42 6.64 36.19 32.60
CA TYR A 42 5.58 37.14 32.25
C TYR A 42 6.03 38.61 32.42
N ARG A 43 5.42 39.52 31.68
CA ARG A 43 5.71 40.97 31.78
C ARG A 43 4.90 41.62 32.90
N ASP A 44 5.51 41.80 34.06
CA ASP A 44 4.84 42.46 35.18
C ASP A 44 4.91 44.00 35.10
N ASN A 45 3.78 44.66 34.81
CA ASN A 45 3.66 46.12 34.96
C ASN A 45 3.64 46.59 36.44
N LYS A 46 3.57 45.69 37.41
CA LYS A 46 3.54 45.99 38.86
C LYS A 46 4.92 46.34 39.42
N TYR A 47 6.01 45.99 38.73
CA TYR A 47 7.38 46.37 39.14
C TYR A 47 7.88 47.67 38.51
N ASN A 48 7.14 48.28 37.58
CA ASN A 48 7.48 49.58 36.98
C ASN A 48 8.97 49.70 36.57
N VAL A 49 9.54 48.57 36.13
CA VAL A 49 10.88 48.51 35.55
C VAL A 49 10.70 48.61 34.05
N GLY A 50 11.03 49.78 33.51
CA GLY A 50 11.19 49.93 32.07
C GLY A 50 12.39 49.10 31.64
N GLY A 51 12.16 47.94 31.03
CA GLY A 51 13.22 47.10 30.48
C GLY A 51 12.77 45.66 30.28
N SER A 52 13.40 44.99 29.32
CA SER A 52 13.33 43.57 29.01
C SER A 52 13.94 42.67 30.11
N GLU A 53 13.65 42.94 31.39
CA GLU A 53 14.22 42.15 32.50
C GLU A 53 13.29 40.97 32.81
N GLU A 54 13.83 39.75 32.73
CA GLU A 54 13.16 38.54 33.20
C GLU A 54 12.83 38.64 34.69
N ILE A 55 11.73 38.03 35.13
CA ILE A 55 11.41 37.92 36.55
C ILE A 55 12.51 37.11 37.30
N PRO A 56 12.77 37.39 38.59
CA PRO A 56 13.85 36.74 39.33
C PRO A 56 13.76 35.21 39.34
N ASP A 57 14.91 34.53 39.27
CA ASP A 57 14.98 33.06 39.19
C ASP A 57 14.18 32.31 40.26
N VAL A 58 14.16 32.82 41.49
CA VAL A 58 13.38 32.27 42.62
C VAL A 58 11.87 32.20 42.36
N ASN A 59 11.38 32.91 41.34
CA ASN A 59 9.98 32.98 40.93
C ASN A 59 9.74 32.34 39.55
N ARG A 60 10.71 31.63 38.96
CA ARG A 60 10.58 30.97 37.64
C ARG A 60 10.50 29.47 37.79
N THR A 61 9.42 29.03 38.43
CA THR A 61 9.22 27.62 38.82
C THR A 61 8.07 26.95 38.09
N ALA A 62 7.17 27.73 37.51
CA ALA A 62 5.94 27.33 36.84
C ALA A 62 5.15 26.29 37.66
N TYR A 63 4.48 25.36 36.97
CA TYR A 63 3.91 24.16 37.57
C TYR A 63 4.99 23.17 38.03
N ARG A 64 6.21 23.24 37.47
CA ARG A 64 7.28 22.23 37.62
C ARG A 64 7.64 21.97 39.08
N LYS A 65 7.73 23.02 39.90
CA LYS A 65 8.06 22.86 41.32
C LYS A 65 6.99 22.11 42.11
N GLU A 66 5.72 22.43 41.89
CA GLU A 66 4.64 21.74 42.62
C GLU A 66 4.45 20.32 42.08
N LEU A 67 4.64 20.11 40.77
CA LEU A 67 4.64 18.78 40.17
C LEU A 67 5.74 17.89 40.78
N LEU A 68 6.96 18.41 40.91
CA LEU A 68 8.07 17.70 41.54
C LEU A 68 7.78 17.37 43.00
N ASN A 69 7.13 18.27 43.75
CA ASN A 69 6.73 18.01 45.13
C ASN A 69 5.72 16.85 45.20
N LEU A 70 4.71 16.82 44.31
CA LEU A 70 3.71 15.75 44.27
C LEU A 70 4.37 14.40 43.98
N LEU A 71 5.20 14.33 42.93
CA LEU A 71 5.94 13.12 42.56
C LEU A 71 6.83 12.62 43.71
N GLN A 72 7.53 13.53 44.41
CA GLN A 72 8.37 13.18 45.56
C GLN A 72 7.58 12.75 46.80
N ILE A 73 6.42 13.37 47.07
CA ILE A 73 5.54 12.99 48.19
C ILE A 73 5.08 11.54 48.02
N ASP A 74 4.80 11.15 46.78
CA ASP A 74 4.39 9.80 46.45
C ASP A 74 5.59 8.92 46.10
N ASN A 75 6.83 9.28 46.42
CA ASN A 75 8.05 8.48 46.22
C ASN A 75 8.37 8.06 44.76
N TYR A 76 7.92 8.81 43.75
CA TYR A 76 8.46 8.63 42.40
C TYR A 76 9.90 9.14 42.31
N SER A 77 10.80 8.31 41.80
CA SER A 77 12.17 8.71 41.45
C SER A 77 12.17 9.33 40.06
N VAL A 78 12.38 10.65 39.96
CA VAL A 78 12.32 11.40 38.70
C VAL A 78 13.53 12.33 38.54
N ASP A 79 13.91 12.58 37.29
CA ASP A 79 14.95 13.49 36.83
C ASP A 79 14.34 14.39 35.76
N PHE A 80 14.12 15.67 36.05
CA PHE A 80 13.77 16.61 34.99
C PHE A 80 14.98 16.85 34.09
N VAL A 81 14.75 16.89 32.78
CA VAL A 81 15.82 17.06 31.79
C VAL A 81 15.50 18.20 30.84
N GLY A 82 16.55 18.89 30.39
CA GLY A 82 16.47 20.00 29.46
C GLY A 82 17.70 20.89 29.50
N SER A 83 17.81 21.79 28.53
CA SER A 83 18.93 22.71 28.38
C SER A 83 18.85 23.94 29.29
N LEU A 84 17.65 24.25 29.80
CA LEU A 84 17.38 25.38 30.70
C LEU A 84 17.18 24.90 32.14
N ASN A 85 17.45 25.75 33.13
CA ASN A 85 17.41 25.38 34.55
C ASN A 85 16.81 26.46 35.48
N SER A 86 15.81 27.19 34.98
CA SER A 86 15.19 28.29 35.73
C SER A 86 14.42 27.78 36.96
N GLY A 87 14.55 28.48 38.09
CA GLY A 87 13.94 28.08 39.37
C GLY A 87 14.90 27.37 40.34
N SER A 88 16.13 27.08 39.90
CA SER A 88 17.17 26.33 40.65
C SER A 88 17.48 26.85 42.05
N ALA A 89 17.16 28.11 42.35
CA ALA A 89 17.30 28.66 43.70
C ALA A 89 16.30 28.06 44.72
N VAL A 90 15.19 27.45 44.28
CA VAL A 90 14.08 27.02 45.14
C VAL A 90 13.48 25.66 44.79
N MET A 91 14.01 24.97 43.78
CA MET A 91 13.67 23.59 43.43
C MET A 91 14.97 22.77 43.28
N PRO A 92 15.00 21.52 43.79
CA PRO A 92 16.21 20.70 43.79
C PRO A 92 16.61 20.24 42.39
N ASP A 93 15.62 20.08 41.52
CA ASP A 93 15.77 19.77 40.11
C ASP A 93 14.94 20.79 39.34
N ALA A 94 15.63 21.59 38.53
CA ALA A 94 15.08 22.76 37.86
C ALA A 94 15.13 22.65 36.34
N ASP A 95 15.62 21.54 35.80
CA ASP A 95 15.91 21.42 34.38
C ASP A 95 14.60 21.35 33.57
N HIS A 96 14.59 21.98 32.40
CA HIS A 96 13.43 22.06 31.52
C HIS A 96 13.79 22.57 30.12
N GLU A 97 12.83 22.50 29.21
CA GLU A 97 12.91 22.97 27.83
C GLU A 97 11.76 23.96 27.55
N GLY A 98 11.57 24.91 28.47
CA GLY A 98 10.52 25.93 28.41
C GLY A 98 11.07 27.24 27.84
N HIS A 99 10.60 27.67 26.68
CA HIS A 99 11.17 28.80 25.93
C HIS A 99 10.20 29.98 25.81
N ASN A 100 10.50 31.08 26.50
CA ASN A 100 9.61 32.25 26.52
C ASN A 100 9.43 32.87 25.12
N GLY A 101 8.18 32.93 24.67
CA GLY A 101 7.77 33.56 23.40
C GLY A 101 8.08 32.75 22.15
N TRP A 102 8.54 31.51 22.28
CA TRP A 102 8.72 30.61 21.16
C TRP A 102 7.39 30.11 20.65
N THR A 103 7.25 30.01 19.33
CA THR A 103 6.10 29.36 18.70
C THR A 103 6.31 27.84 18.67
N ASP A 104 5.23 27.11 18.40
CA ASP A 104 5.25 25.71 17.98
C ASP A 104 6.33 25.39 16.95
N ASN A 105 6.42 26.15 15.85
CA ASN A 105 7.47 25.95 14.84
C ASN A 105 8.90 26.03 15.39
N ASN A 106 9.17 26.96 16.33
CA ASN A 106 10.49 27.03 16.95
C ASN A 106 10.79 25.79 17.79
N ILE A 107 9.78 25.20 18.43
CA ILE A 107 9.93 23.95 19.18
C ILE A 107 10.12 22.76 18.23
N THR A 108 9.32 22.65 17.17
CA THR A 108 9.46 21.63 16.11
C THR A 108 10.88 21.62 15.54
N ASP A 109 11.43 22.79 15.20
CA ASP A 109 12.78 22.92 14.62
C ASP A 109 13.91 22.41 15.56
N ASN A 110 13.66 22.26 16.86
CA ASN A 110 14.71 21.99 17.85
C ASN A 110 14.46 20.75 18.73
N VAL A 111 13.25 20.16 18.74
CA VAL A 111 12.90 19.08 19.67
C VAL A 111 13.78 17.84 19.53
N PHE A 112 14.15 17.46 18.31
CA PHE A 112 15.06 16.34 18.08
C PHE A 112 16.45 16.59 18.69
N ASP A 113 16.98 17.82 18.56
CA ASP A 113 18.27 18.20 19.13
C ASP A 113 18.20 18.27 20.66
N PHE A 114 17.07 18.74 21.22
CA PHE A 114 16.82 18.73 22.67
C PHE A 114 16.82 17.30 23.23
N LEU A 115 16.11 16.36 22.59
CA LEU A 115 16.10 14.95 22.99
C LEU A 115 17.45 14.27 22.77
N THR A 116 18.21 14.67 21.75
CA THR A 116 19.57 14.16 21.52
C THR A 116 20.53 14.62 22.62
N ALA A 117 20.44 15.89 23.03
CA ALA A 117 21.30 16.45 24.07
C ALA A 117 20.88 16.00 25.48
N ASN A 118 19.57 15.90 25.72
CA ASN A 118 18.97 15.59 27.00
C ASN A 118 17.89 14.50 26.83
N PRO A 119 18.28 13.22 26.65
CA PRO A 119 17.32 12.14 26.43
C PRO A 119 16.29 12.04 27.56
N ALA A 120 15.03 11.95 27.17
CA ALA A 120 13.90 11.79 28.07
C ALA A 120 13.22 10.43 27.83
N GLU A 121 12.47 9.95 28.81
CA GLU A 121 11.53 8.83 28.69
C GLU A 121 10.09 9.34 28.60
N VAL A 122 9.82 10.51 29.21
CA VAL A 122 8.52 11.19 29.17
C VAL A 122 8.70 12.64 28.75
N VAL A 123 7.89 13.12 27.82
CA VAL A 123 7.82 14.54 27.44
C VAL A 123 6.51 15.14 27.92
N LEU A 124 6.57 16.21 28.71
CA LEU A 124 5.40 17.03 29.05
C LEU A 124 5.32 18.16 28.04
N LEU A 125 4.45 18.02 27.04
CA LEU A 125 4.38 18.95 25.90
C LEU A 125 3.24 19.95 26.10
N HIS A 126 3.56 21.24 26.25
CA HIS A 126 2.57 22.33 26.28
C HIS A 126 3.01 23.46 25.35
N ILE A 127 2.52 23.42 24.11
CA ILE A 127 2.83 24.37 23.02
C ILE A 127 1.56 24.79 22.27
N GLY A 128 1.64 25.88 21.50
CA GLY A 128 0.55 26.40 20.67
C GLY A 128 -0.02 27.75 21.12
N THR A 129 0.25 28.19 22.36
CA THR A 129 -0.25 29.49 22.86
C THR A 129 0.30 30.69 22.07
N ASN A 130 1.51 30.56 21.50
CA ASN A 130 2.16 31.60 20.70
C ASN A 130 1.94 31.46 19.18
N GLY A 131 1.12 30.50 18.73
CA GLY A 131 0.86 30.23 17.31
C GLY A 131 0.06 31.33 16.58
N ASP A 132 -0.15 31.16 15.28
CA ASP A 132 -1.01 32.07 14.50
C ASP A 132 -2.48 31.93 14.95
N ILE A 133 -3.05 33.01 15.48
CA ILE A 133 -4.46 33.08 15.92
C ILE A 133 -5.49 32.74 14.82
N ASN A 134 -5.07 32.76 13.55
CA ASN A 134 -5.94 32.40 12.42
C ASN A 134 -5.83 30.92 12.03
N ASP A 135 -4.93 30.17 12.66
CA ASP A 135 -4.71 28.75 12.39
C ASP A 135 -5.16 27.89 13.56
N ASP A 136 -6.34 27.29 13.44
CA ASP A 136 -6.88 26.39 14.46
C ASP A 136 -6.33 24.94 14.31
N SER A 137 -5.44 24.64 13.36
CA SER A 137 -5.25 23.29 12.82
C SER A 137 -4.42 22.29 13.64
N ALA A 138 -3.77 22.69 14.75
CA ALA A 138 -2.84 21.84 15.52
C ALA A 138 -1.74 21.14 14.67
N ALA A 139 -1.53 21.57 13.42
CA ALA A 139 -0.61 20.95 12.47
C ALA A 139 0.85 21.06 12.95
N ASP A 140 1.22 22.18 13.57
CA ASP A 140 2.58 22.38 14.06
C ASP A 140 2.89 21.52 15.29
N VAL A 141 1.88 21.24 16.13
CA VAL A 141 2.00 20.26 17.23
C VAL A 141 2.18 18.85 16.65
N ASN A 142 1.42 18.51 15.62
CA ASN A 142 1.60 17.25 14.89
C ASN A 142 3.04 17.16 14.34
N ALA A 143 3.56 18.21 13.70
CA ALA A 143 4.94 18.22 13.22
C ALA A 143 5.98 18.07 14.36
N THR A 144 5.75 18.66 15.54
CA THR A 144 6.60 18.42 16.72
C THR A 144 6.61 16.94 17.10
N LEU A 145 5.44 16.27 17.07
CA LEU A 145 5.34 14.83 17.35
C LEU A 145 6.08 14.00 16.29
N GLU A 146 6.01 14.36 14.99
CA GLU A 146 6.78 13.68 13.92
C GLU A 146 8.29 13.74 14.16
N GLU A 147 8.79 14.84 14.73
CA GLU A 147 10.19 14.98 15.09
C GLU A 147 10.58 14.13 16.33
N ILE A 148 9.63 13.89 17.25
CA ILE A 148 9.80 12.91 18.33
C ILE A 148 9.84 11.49 17.74
N ASP A 149 8.93 11.14 16.84
CA ASP A 149 8.91 9.85 16.13
C ASP A 149 10.24 9.62 15.38
N ARG A 150 10.76 10.66 14.74
CA ARG A 150 12.08 10.64 14.08
C ARG A 150 13.21 10.34 15.08
N TYR A 151 13.13 10.90 16.29
CA TYR A 151 14.10 10.62 17.38
C TYR A 151 14.00 9.18 17.88
N GLU A 152 12.80 8.67 18.08
CA GLU A 152 12.54 7.28 18.49
C GLU A 152 13.17 6.28 17.53
N ILE A 153 12.91 6.45 16.22
CA ILE A 153 13.46 5.61 15.16
C ILE A 153 14.99 5.68 15.14
N ALA A 154 15.55 6.89 15.22
CA ALA A 154 16.99 7.11 15.14
C ALA A 154 17.77 6.47 16.31
N ASN A 155 17.14 6.33 17.47
CA ASN A 155 17.78 5.85 18.70
C ASN A 155 17.26 4.50 19.18
N ASN A 156 16.29 3.89 18.48
CA ASN A 156 15.58 2.69 18.89
C ASN A 156 15.09 2.80 20.35
N THR A 157 14.39 3.90 20.62
CA THR A 157 13.79 4.22 21.91
C THR A 157 12.32 4.56 21.71
N HIS A 158 11.55 4.60 22.80
CA HIS A 158 10.17 5.05 22.79
C HIS A 158 9.98 6.15 23.84
N ILE A 159 9.22 7.19 23.49
CA ILE A 159 8.96 8.39 24.29
C ILE A 159 7.47 8.44 24.61
N LYS A 160 7.15 8.51 25.90
CA LYS A 160 5.77 8.73 26.34
C LYS A 160 5.48 10.23 26.31
N VAL A 161 4.48 10.66 25.55
CA VAL A 161 4.12 12.08 25.46
C VAL A 161 2.88 12.35 26.30
N VAL A 162 3.02 13.19 27.32
CA VAL A 162 1.87 13.80 27.97
C VAL A 162 1.62 15.14 27.28
N LEU A 163 0.63 15.16 26.39
CA LEU A 163 0.31 16.34 25.59
C LEU A 163 -0.78 17.16 26.28
N ALA A 164 -0.48 18.40 26.65
CA ALA A 164 -1.45 19.29 27.24
C ALA A 164 -2.30 19.99 26.16
N ARG A 165 -3.61 20.04 26.39
CA ARG A 165 -4.43 21.11 25.83
C ARG A 165 -3.90 22.45 26.32
N ILE A 166 -3.94 23.49 25.50
CA ILE A 166 -3.54 24.82 25.97
C ILE A 166 -4.61 25.40 26.90
N ILE A 167 -4.17 26.16 27.91
CA ILE A 167 -5.06 26.87 28.85
C ILE A 167 -5.89 27.96 28.14
N ASP A 168 -7.05 28.30 28.69
CA ASP A 168 -7.82 29.48 28.24
C ASP A 168 -7.15 30.78 28.77
N CYS A 169 -7.56 31.91 28.21
CA CYS A 169 -7.04 33.23 28.57
C CYS A 169 -7.96 33.96 29.57
N TRP A 170 -7.39 34.90 30.33
CA TRP A 170 -8.12 35.82 31.21
C TRP A 170 -8.18 37.24 30.63
N GLY A 171 -9.35 37.88 30.62
CA GLY A 171 -9.42 39.31 30.32
C GLY A 171 -10.85 39.85 30.32
N ASP A 172 -11.06 41.00 30.98
CA ASP A 172 -12.29 41.78 30.86
C ASP A 172 -12.25 42.58 29.54
N TRP A 173 -12.54 41.94 28.41
CA TRP A 173 -12.69 42.65 27.14
C TRP A 173 -13.83 43.67 27.23
N ASN A 174 -13.46 44.94 27.41
CA ASN A 174 -14.36 46.08 27.34
C ASN A 174 -14.06 46.87 26.07
N ALA A 175 -14.84 46.63 25.01
CA ALA A 175 -14.78 47.38 23.74
C ALA A 175 -14.94 48.91 23.91
N SER A 176 -15.35 49.38 25.09
CA SER A 176 -15.62 50.77 25.44
C SER A 176 -14.54 51.44 26.32
N ALA A 177 -13.47 50.73 26.71
CA ALA A 177 -12.43 51.30 27.59
C ALA A 177 -11.47 52.22 26.82
N ALA A 178 -11.61 53.54 27.00
CA ALA A 178 -10.83 54.58 26.32
C ALA A 178 -9.40 54.80 26.88
N THR A 179 -8.74 53.79 27.45
CA THR A 179 -7.36 53.87 27.94
C THR A 179 -6.49 52.76 27.33
N PRO A 180 -5.49 53.09 26.49
CA PRO A 180 -4.62 52.13 25.81
C PRO A 180 -3.47 51.66 26.72
N ALA A 181 -3.78 51.04 27.85
CA ALA A 181 -2.76 50.62 28.83
C ALA A 181 -2.96 49.22 29.43
N LYS A 182 -3.70 48.35 28.73
CA LYS A 182 -3.64 46.91 28.95
C LYS A 182 -3.66 46.28 27.55
N THR A 183 -2.56 45.67 27.13
CA THR A 183 -2.46 44.95 25.86
C THR A 183 -3.38 43.75 25.99
N LEU A 184 -4.68 43.93 25.69
CA LEU A 184 -5.68 42.87 25.87
C LEU A 184 -5.45 41.79 24.82
N VAL A 185 -4.80 40.71 25.22
CA VAL A 185 -4.57 39.53 24.35
C VAL A 185 -5.83 38.67 24.31
N CYS A 186 -6.53 38.55 25.43
CA CYS A 186 -7.71 37.69 25.57
C CYS A 186 -8.98 38.31 24.95
N THR A 187 -9.05 38.30 23.62
CA THR A 187 -10.25 38.71 22.86
C THR A 187 -11.23 37.53 22.71
N PRO A 188 -12.53 37.78 22.42
CA PRO A 188 -13.47 36.71 22.10
C PRO A 188 -13.01 35.81 20.93
N THR A 189 -12.33 36.39 19.94
CA THR A 189 -11.73 35.65 18.82
C THR A 189 -10.64 34.72 19.32
N PHE A 190 -9.74 35.20 20.17
CA PHE A 190 -8.65 34.37 20.73
C PHE A 190 -9.19 33.23 21.60
N LYS A 191 -10.23 33.46 22.41
CA LYS A 191 -10.90 32.38 23.15
C LYS A 191 -11.48 31.31 22.25
N THR A 192 -12.10 31.71 21.13
CA THR A 192 -12.68 30.78 20.15
C THR A 192 -11.57 29.98 19.46
N HIS A 193 -10.48 30.63 19.09
CA HIS A 193 -9.29 29.98 18.54
C HIS A 193 -8.74 28.91 19.49
N ILE A 194 -8.52 29.22 20.78
CA ILE A 194 -8.07 28.24 21.79
C ILE A 194 -9.00 27.02 21.85
N GLN A 195 -10.31 27.22 21.83
CA GLN A 195 -11.30 26.14 21.88
C GLN A 195 -11.26 25.26 20.63
N ASN A 196 -11.16 25.87 19.45
CA ASN A 196 -11.05 25.14 18.18
C ASN A 196 -9.72 24.38 18.09
N PHE A 197 -8.62 25.04 18.45
CA PHE A 197 -7.28 24.44 18.49
C PHE A 197 -7.24 23.20 19.39
N ASN A 198 -7.74 23.29 20.62
CA ASN A 198 -7.78 22.13 21.52
C ASN A 198 -8.70 21.01 21.00
N THR A 199 -9.80 21.34 20.33
CA THR A 199 -10.68 20.34 19.69
C THR A 199 -9.97 19.62 18.55
N ASN A 200 -9.22 20.34 17.72
CA ASN A 200 -8.44 19.76 16.63
C ASN A 200 -7.23 18.96 17.16
N LEU A 201 -6.62 19.41 18.27
CA LEU A 201 -5.58 18.67 18.98
C LEU A 201 -6.11 17.31 19.45
N ASP A 202 -7.29 17.24 20.07
CA ASP A 202 -7.89 15.97 20.48
C ASP A 202 -8.14 15.02 19.29
N ALA A 203 -8.60 15.55 18.15
CA ALA A 203 -8.84 14.77 16.95
C ALA A 203 -7.52 14.23 16.33
N MET A 204 -6.47 15.06 16.33
CA MET A 204 -5.12 14.66 15.91
C MET A 204 -4.57 13.56 16.82
N VAL A 205 -4.64 13.74 18.14
CA VAL A 205 -4.18 12.73 19.11
C VAL A 205 -4.92 11.41 18.94
N THR A 206 -6.24 11.44 18.73
CA THR A 206 -7.02 10.22 18.47
C THR A 206 -6.48 9.46 17.26
N SER A 207 -6.08 10.18 16.20
CA SER A 207 -5.53 9.60 14.99
C SER A 207 -4.12 9.04 15.20
N ARG A 208 -3.27 9.76 15.94
CA ARG A 208 -1.91 9.34 16.31
C ARG A 208 -1.88 8.11 17.20
N VAL A 209 -2.70 8.09 18.25
CA VAL A 209 -2.86 6.94 19.16
C VAL A 209 -3.35 5.71 18.39
N ALA A 210 -4.26 5.90 17.44
CA ALA A 210 -4.70 4.81 16.56
C ALA A 210 -3.58 4.29 15.63
N ALA A 211 -2.59 5.12 15.31
CA ALA A 211 -1.42 4.77 14.51
C ALA A 211 -0.27 4.16 15.34
N GLY A 212 -0.31 4.26 16.67
CA GLY A 212 0.62 3.59 17.57
C GLY A 212 1.32 4.49 18.59
N ASP A 213 1.17 5.81 18.52
CA ASP A 213 1.87 6.73 19.41
C ASP A 213 1.38 6.60 20.88
N ASP A 214 2.31 6.67 21.84
CA ASP A 214 2.02 6.68 23.29
C ASP A 214 1.78 8.12 23.78
N ILE A 215 0.58 8.62 23.48
CA ILE A 215 0.14 9.96 23.86
C ILE A 215 -0.99 9.88 24.89
N THR A 216 -0.80 10.57 26.02
CA THR A 216 -1.84 10.82 27.02
C THR A 216 -2.15 12.32 27.07
N VAL A 217 -3.44 12.69 26.98
CA VAL A 217 -3.86 14.09 27.02
C VAL A 217 -4.00 14.58 28.45
N ALA A 218 -3.34 15.70 28.77
CA ALA A 218 -3.57 16.44 30.00
C ALA A 218 -4.53 17.62 29.74
N ASP A 219 -5.75 17.57 30.30
CA ASP A 219 -6.74 18.64 30.13
C ASP A 219 -6.43 19.86 31.01
N MET A 220 -5.55 20.73 30.52
CA MET A 220 -5.24 22.00 31.21
C MET A 220 -6.32 23.07 30.99
N GLN A 221 -7.13 22.94 29.93
CA GLN A 221 -8.15 23.94 29.60
C GLN A 221 -9.28 23.95 30.63
N THR A 222 -9.83 22.78 30.98
CA THR A 222 -10.94 22.68 31.94
C THR A 222 -10.66 21.74 33.10
N GLY A 223 -9.97 20.63 32.84
CA GLY A 223 -9.69 19.57 33.81
C GLY A 223 -8.78 20.02 34.96
N ALA A 224 -7.83 20.92 34.70
CA ALA A 224 -7.00 21.52 35.75
C ALA A 224 -7.82 22.36 36.76
N GLY A 225 -9.06 22.74 36.44
CA GLY A 225 -9.90 23.54 37.33
C GLY A 225 -9.43 24.98 37.50
N LEU A 226 -8.74 25.53 36.50
CA LEU A 226 -8.27 26.92 36.49
C LEU A 226 -9.45 27.90 36.46
N ASP A 227 -9.43 28.85 37.39
CA ASP A 227 -10.30 30.01 37.39
C ASP A 227 -9.62 31.12 36.58
N TYR A 228 -10.04 31.31 35.32
CA TYR A 228 -9.50 32.32 34.39
C TYR A 228 -9.84 33.77 34.79
N ASN A 229 -9.38 34.14 35.98
CA ASN A 229 -9.48 35.43 36.63
C ASN A 229 -8.26 35.65 37.55
N ALA A 230 -8.24 36.79 38.25
CA ALA A 230 -7.14 37.18 39.14
C ALA A 230 -6.76 36.16 40.23
N THR A 231 -7.63 35.18 40.50
CA THR A 231 -7.38 34.10 41.47
C THR A 231 -6.24 33.21 41.02
N ASP A 232 -6.27 32.77 39.76
CA ASP A 232 -5.28 31.81 39.23
C ASP A 232 -4.41 32.38 38.12
N MET A 233 -4.76 33.54 37.56
CA MET A 233 -4.03 34.18 36.46
C MET A 233 -3.34 35.45 36.95
N ILE A 234 -2.09 35.68 36.52
CA ILE A 234 -1.32 36.89 36.87
C ILE A 234 -1.49 37.99 35.81
N ASP A 235 -1.62 37.59 34.56
CA ASP A 235 -1.97 38.44 33.43
C ASP A 235 -2.97 37.71 32.51
N ASP A 236 -3.15 38.21 31.28
CA ASP A 236 -4.17 37.69 30.39
C ASP A 236 -3.87 36.27 29.85
N LEU A 237 -2.63 35.78 29.99
CA LEU A 237 -2.18 34.48 29.47
C LEU A 237 -1.54 33.58 30.54
N HIS A 238 -0.82 34.14 31.52
CA HIS A 238 0.01 33.38 32.43
C HIS A 238 -0.71 33.08 33.75
N PRO A 239 -0.62 31.83 34.24
CA PRO A 239 -1.02 31.50 35.60
C PRO A 239 -0.16 32.22 36.64
N ASN A 240 -0.72 32.41 37.83
CA ASN A 240 0.01 32.73 39.05
C ASN A 240 0.31 31.44 39.83
N VAL A 241 0.95 31.54 40.99
CA VAL A 241 1.32 30.39 41.84
C VAL A 241 0.14 29.45 42.15
N THR A 242 -1.08 29.97 42.35
CA THR A 242 -2.28 29.15 42.60
C THR A 242 -2.70 28.40 41.33
N GLY A 243 -2.68 29.07 40.18
CA GLY A 243 -2.99 28.45 38.89
C GLY A 243 -1.96 27.40 38.49
N TYR A 244 -0.67 27.68 38.66
CA TYR A 244 0.38 26.69 38.40
C TYR A 244 0.28 25.45 39.31
N ALA A 245 -0.16 25.61 40.57
CA ALA A 245 -0.42 24.46 41.44
C ALA A 245 -1.59 23.59 40.94
N LYS A 246 -2.62 24.20 40.35
CA LYS A 246 -3.72 23.47 39.70
C LYS A 246 -3.25 22.74 38.44
N MET A 247 -2.45 23.40 37.60
CA MET A 247 -1.82 22.75 36.44
C MET A 247 -0.91 21.59 36.84
N ALA A 248 -0.13 21.75 37.92
CA ALA A 248 0.73 20.69 38.45
C ALA A 248 -0.07 19.44 38.83
N ASN A 249 -1.26 19.60 39.42
CA ASN A 249 -2.14 18.47 39.74
C ASN A 249 -2.69 17.79 38.47
N ALA A 250 -3.01 18.55 37.41
CA ALA A 250 -3.44 17.98 36.15
C ALA A 250 -2.31 17.18 35.45
N TRP A 251 -1.09 17.71 35.46
CA TRP A 251 0.09 16.97 35.01
C TRP A 251 0.32 15.70 35.82
N TYR A 252 0.25 15.81 37.15
CA TYR A 252 0.42 14.68 38.05
C TYR A 252 -0.61 13.58 37.79
N THR A 253 -1.89 13.94 37.66
CA THR A 253 -2.98 12.99 37.37
C THR A 253 -2.75 12.25 36.05
N ALA A 254 -2.28 12.95 35.00
CA ALA A 254 -1.94 12.31 33.74
C ALA A 254 -0.73 11.38 33.88
N LEU A 255 0.30 11.81 34.63
CA LEU A 255 1.50 11.02 34.87
C LEU A 255 1.24 9.73 35.67
N GLU A 256 0.25 9.70 36.58
CA GLU A 256 -0.14 8.48 37.29
C GLU A 256 -0.64 7.36 36.36
N THR A 257 -1.07 7.71 35.14
CA THR A 257 -1.47 6.73 34.11
C THR A 257 -0.33 6.36 33.15
N VAL A 258 0.78 7.09 33.20
CA VAL A 258 1.90 6.99 32.24
C VAL A 258 3.14 6.37 32.88
N ILE A 259 3.42 6.73 34.13
CA ILE A 259 4.53 6.21 34.93
C ILE A 259 3.98 5.12 35.87
N PRO A 260 4.40 3.86 35.71
CA PRO A 260 4.05 2.81 36.65
C PRO A 260 4.46 3.14 38.08
N THR A 261 3.62 2.75 39.03
CA THR A 261 3.94 2.78 40.46
C THR A 261 4.96 1.69 40.79
N HIS A 262 4.81 0.50 40.20
CA HIS A 262 5.77 -0.60 40.27
C HIS A 262 5.89 -1.29 38.91
N GLN A 263 7.10 -1.78 38.59
CA GLN A 263 7.31 -2.67 37.44
C GLN A 263 8.41 -3.68 37.75
N TRP A 264 8.02 -4.95 37.77
CA TRP A 264 8.92 -6.09 37.79
C TRP A 264 8.95 -6.69 36.38
N LYS A 265 10.03 -6.42 35.65
CA LYS A 265 10.23 -6.97 34.30
C LYS A 265 10.39 -8.48 34.33
N LEU A 266 10.87 -9.03 35.44
CA LEU A 266 11.12 -10.47 35.63
C LEU A 266 12.20 -11.06 34.70
N ASP A 267 13.08 -10.19 34.20
CA ASP A 267 14.24 -10.52 33.37
C ASP A 267 15.35 -11.29 34.13
N GLU A 268 15.31 -11.29 35.47
CA GLU A 268 16.41 -11.79 36.27
C GLU A 268 16.46 -13.33 36.32
N SER A 269 17.65 -13.88 36.07
CA SER A 269 17.89 -15.33 36.21
C SER A 269 18.02 -15.81 37.68
N THR A 270 18.17 -14.88 38.63
CA THR A 270 18.32 -15.14 40.07
C THR A 270 17.77 -13.98 40.89
N ASN A 271 17.34 -14.23 42.13
CA ASN A 271 16.91 -13.18 43.06
C ASN A 271 18.01 -12.10 43.34
N PRO A 272 17.62 -10.87 43.74
CA PRO A 272 16.26 -10.32 43.78
C PRO A 272 15.70 -9.98 42.38
N TYR A 273 14.38 -10.02 42.25
CA TYR A 273 13.64 -9.55 41.07
C TYR A 273 13.40 -8.05 41.21
N ILE A 274 13.93 -7.24 40.29
CA ILE A 274 14.05 -5.80 40.54
C ILE A 274 12.74 -5.09 40.25
N ASP A 275 12.31 -4.25 41.19
CA ASP A 275 11.30 -3.22 40.94
C ASP A 275 11.99 -1.98 40.37
N THR A 276 11.61 -1.62 39.15
CA THR A 276 12.22 -0.51 38.41
C THR A 276 11.98 0.84 39.09
N TYR A 277 10.84 1.03 39.77
CA TYR A 277 10.38 2.37 40.17
C TYR A 277 10.51 2.67 41.67
N ARG A 278 10.32 1.69 42.57
CA ARG A 278 10.24 1.95 44.03
C ARG A 278 11.12 1.06 44.91
N ASP A 279 11.97 0.22 44.32
CA ASP A 279 12.86 -0.71 45.05
C ASP A 279 12.09 -1.74 45.91
N ALA A 280 10.79 -1.97 45.62
CA ALA A 280 9.99 -3.05 46.21
C ALA A 280 10.35 -4.41 45.60
N ASN A 281 11.64 -4.76 45.64
CA ASN A 281 12.17 -5.92 44.94
C ASN A 281 11.55 -7.23 45.42
N GLY A 282 11.30 -8.12 44.47
CA GLY A 282 10.85 -9.48 44.71
C GLY A 282 11.97 -10.38 45.23
N THR A 283 11.62 -11.29 46.12
CA THR A 283 12.53 -12.33 46.61
C THR A 283 11.90 -13.70 46.48
N CYS A 284 12.75 -14.70 46.30
CA CYS A 284 12.35 -16.09 46.44
C CYS A 284 13.43 -16.82 47.24
N VAL A 285 13.01 -17.64 48.21
CA VAL A 285 13.92 -18.36 49.12
C VAL A 285 13.89 -19.87 48.88
N VAL A 286 12.73 -20.45 48.62
CA VAL A 286 12.52 -21.88 48.35
C VAL A 286 11.60 -22.02 47.16
N ASN A 287 11.85 -23.02 46.30
CA ASN A 287 11.07 -23.29 45.09
C ASN A 287 10.88 -22.04 44.23
N CYS A 288 11.97 -21.58 43.60
CA CYS A 288 11.93 -20.38 42.78
C CYS A 288 11.54 -20.75 41.35
N PRO A 289 10.74 -19.89 40.69
CA PRO A 289 10.42 -20.09 39.30
C PRO A 289 11.70 -20.04 38.45
N VAL A 290 11.62 -20.63 37.27
CA VAL A 290 12.77 -20.78 36.37
C VAL A 290 12.70 -19.72 35.29
N SER A 291 13.78 -18.96 35.13
CA SER A 291 13.92 -18.00 34.04
C SER A 291 13.84 -18.68 32.67
N ILE A 292 13.07 -18.09 31.77
CA ILE A 292 12.81 -18.51 30.39
C ILE A 292 12.83 -17.28 29.48
N THR A 293 12.70 -17.47 28.17
CA THR A 293 12.40 -16.36 27.26
C THR A 293 11.01 -15.82 27.57
N GLY A 294 10.95 -14.51 27.83
CA GLY A 294 9.72 -13.77 28.12
C GLY A 294 8.99 -13.37 26.83
N GLN A 295 7.91 -12.62 27.00
CA GLN A 295 7.34 -11.83 25.93
C GLN A 295 8.27 -10.66 25.57
N ILE A 296 8.82 -9.98 26.58
CA ILE A 296 9.88 -8.99 26.45
C ILE A 296 11.09 -9.53 27.20
N GLY A 297 12.23 -9.68 26.53
CA GLY A 297 13.44 -10.17 27.19
C GLY A 297 13.28 -11.59 27.76
N SER A 298 13.36 -11.72 29.09
CA SER A 298 13.20 -12.97 29.84
C SER A 298 12.02 -12.88 30.81
N GLY A 299 11.35 -14.01 31.06
CA GLY A 299 10.26 -14.13 32.01
C GLY A 299 10.47 -15.29 32.99
N GLN A 300 9.49 -15.56 33.85
CA GLN A 300 9.60 -16.57 34.90
C GLN A 300 8.53 -17.66 34.74
N ARG A 301 8.96 -18.92 34.72
CA ARG A 301 8.08 -20.09 34.64
C ARG A 301 7.86 -20.73 36.01
N PHE A 302 6.60 -20.85 36.39
CA PHE A 302 6.07 -21.48 37.60
C PHE A 302 5.54 -22.89 37.29
N ASP A 303 5.82 -23.85 38.16
CA ASP A 303 5.59 -25.28 37.93
C ASP A 303 4.21 -25.82 38.35
N GLY A 304 3.35 -24.97 38.94
CA GLY A 304 2.02 -25.36 39.43
C GLY A 304 2.01 -26.14 40.74
N THR A 305 3.10 -26.15 41.50
CA THR A 305 3.20 -26.90 42.75
C THR A 305 3.51 -26.04 43.96
N ASN A 306 4.52 -25.17 43.86
CA ASN A 306 4.96 -24.36 45.01
C ASN A 306 5.90 -23.19 44.64
N ASP A 307 5.98 -22.83 43.36
CA ASP A 307 6.82 -21.71 42.93
C ASP A 307 6.19 -20.37 43.32
N GLU A 308 6.95 -19.51 44.00
CA GLU A 308 6.46 -18.22 44.48
C GLU A 308 7.54 -17.14 44.47
N ILE A 309 7.16 -15.92 44.06
CA ILE A 309 7.96 -14.71 44.28
C ILE A 309 7.21 -13.82 45.28
N GLU A 310 7.85 -13.49 46.40
CA GLU A 310 7.35 -12.56 47.39
C GLU A 310 7.89 -11.15 47.12
N LEU A 311 7.00 -10.22 46.77
CA LEU A 311 7.30 -8.80 46.57
C LEU A 311 7.29 -8.08 47.92
N ALA A 312 8.26 -7.20 48.16
CA ALA A 312 8.40 -6.50 49.43
C ALA A 312 7.20 -5.60 49.74
N ASP A 313 6.81 -5.49 51.02
CA ASP A 313 5.72 -4.62 51.49
C ASP A 313 5.95 -3.15 51.13
N ASP A 314 4.97 -2.52 50.49
CA ASP A 314 4.95 -1.11 50.10
C ASP A 314 3.55 -0.52 50.34
N ASN A 315 3.48 0.75 50.75
CA ASN A 315 2.22 1.41 51.08
C ASN A 315 1.43 1.85 49.84
N SER A 316 2.03 1.84 48.66
CA SER A 316 1.40 2.33 47.43
C SER A 316 0.30 1.41 46.92
N TYR A 317 0.26 0.13 47.34
CA TYR A 317 -0.83 -0.80 47.07
C TYR A 317 -1.68 -1.11 48.32
N ASP A 318 -1.62 -0.26 49.35
CA ASP A 318 -2.53 -0.22 50.49
C ASP A 318 -3.74 0.69 50.20
N TRP A 319 -4.51 0.32 49.17
CA TRP A 319 -5.59 1.13 48.62
C TRP A 319 -6.77 1.32 49.59
N ASN A 320 -7.35 2.52 49.57
CA ASN A 320 -8.65 2.79 50.17
C ASN A 320 -9.78 2.27 49.26
N ARG A 321 -10.99 2.15 49.82
CA ARG A 321 -12.15 1.63 49.09
C ARG A 321 -12.48 2.36 47.77
N THR A 322 -12.14 3.65 47.71
CA THR A 322 -12.43 4.59 46.60
C THR A 322 -11.26 4.78 45.66
N ASP A 323 -10.10 4.21 45.98
CA ASP A 323 -8.91 4.40 45.17
C ASP A 323 -9.05 3.59 43.88
N SER A 324 -8.43 4.10 42.82
CA SER A 324 -8.39 3.47 41.52
C SER A 324 -7.00 2.87 41.31
N PHE A 325 -6.92 1.72 40.67
CA PHE A 325 -5.65 1.06 40.40
C PHE A 325 -5.75 0.14 39.21
N THR A 326 -4.61 -0.14 38.60
CA THR A 326 -4.48 -1.06 37.48
C THR A 326 -3.33 -2.03 37.75
N VAL A 327 -3.54 -3.30 37.42
CA VAL A 327 -2.50 -4.33 37.45
C VAL A 327 -2.45 -4.97 36.07
N SER A 328 -1.28 -4.99 35.46
CA SER A 328 -1.05 -5.53 34.12
C SER A 328 0.13 -6.49 34.10
N PHE A 329 0.07 -7.53 33.29
CA PHE A 329 1.18 -8.47 33.11
C PHE A 329 0.97 -9.30 31.85
N TRP A 330 2.05 -9.86 31.33
CA TRP A 330 2.02 -10.91 30.33
C TRP A 330 1.98 -12.28 31.00
N MET A 331 1.16 -13.18 30.47
CA MET A 331 1.06 -14.55 30.96
C MET A 331 1.08 -15.56 29.82
N ASN A 332 1.67 -16.73 30.06
CA ASN A 332 1.63 -17.85 29.12
C ASN A 332 1.22 -19.13 29.84
N ARG A 333 0.21 -19.83 29.30
CA ARG A 333 -0.28 -21.08 29.89
C ARG A 333 -0.85 -22.02 28.85
N SER A 334 -0.59 -23.33 29.02
CA SER A 334 -1.25 -24.40 28.26
C SER A 334 -2.43 -25.03 29.01
N THR A 335 -3.35 -25.68 28.28
CA THR A 335 -4.48 -26.43 28.86
C THR A 335 -4.06 -27.45 29.94
N GLY A 336 -4.79 -27.50 31.05
CA GLY A 336 -4.56 -28.44 32.15
C GLY A 336 -4.86 -27.86 33.54
N GLY A 337 -4.80 -28.71 34.57
CA GLY A 337 -5.05 -28.35 35.97
C GLY A 337 -6.50 -28.56 36.43
N THR A 338 -6.76 -28.34 37.72
CA THR A 338 -8.11 -28.31 38.30
C THR A 338 -8.19 -27.26 39.41
N GLY A 339 -9.21 -26.41 39.38
CA GLY A 339 -9.41 -25.34 40.37
C GLY A 339 -9.01 -23.95 39.86
N THR A 340 -8.71 -23.07 40.81
CA THR A 340 -8.26 -21.69 40.55
C THR A 340 -6.75 -21.63 40.72
N GLU A 341 -6.09 -20.87 39.86
CA GLU A 341 -4.69 -20.52 39.99
C GLU A 341 -4.54 -19.00 40.09
N VAL A 342 -3.52 -18.53 40.81
CA VAL A 342 -3.32 -17.10 41.07
C VAL A 342 -2.01 -16.63 40.45
N PHE A 343 -2.11 -15.63 39.58
CA PHE A 343 -0.95 -14.98 38.98
C PHE A 343 -0.29 -14.03 39.98
N ILE A 344 -1.11 -13.18 40.60
CA ILE A 344 -0.69 -12.11 41.49
C ILE A 344 -1.76 -11.88 42.56
N GLY A 345 -1.36 -11.68 43.81
CA GLY A 345 -2.31 -11.31 44.87
C GLY A 345 -1.69 -11.15 46.25
N ARG A 346 -2.54 -10.92 47.25
CA ARG A 346 -2.17 -10.93 48.68
C ARG A 346 -3.38 -11.38 49.53
N ASP A 347 -3.10 -12.06 50.64
CA ASP A 347 -4.12 -12.42 51.65
C ASP A 347 -3.56 -12.28 53.08
N SER A 348 -4.29 -11.55 53.93
CA SER A 348 -4.20 -11.62 55.39
C SER A 348 -5.51 -11.15 56.05
N GLY A 349 -6.64 -11.68 55.59
CA GLY A 349 -7.98 -11.30 56.05
C GLY A 349 -8.66 -10.25 55.18
N VAL A 350 -7.91 -9.23 54.74
CA VAL A 350 -8.18 -8.50 53.49
C VAL A 350 -7.52 -9.28 52.36
N GLN A 351 -8.14 -9.34 51.18
CA GLN A 351 -7.65 -10.18 50.10
C GLN A 351 -7.92 -9.59 48.73
N TRP A 352 -6.94 -9.64 47.84
CA TRP A 352 -7.18 -9.44 46.42
C TRP A 352 -6.25 -10.33 45.61
N TRP A 353 -6.72 -10.79 44.46
CA TRP A 353 -5.91 -11.54 43.50
C TRP A 353 -6.50 -11.49 42.10
N ILE A 354 -5.61 -11.68 41.13
CA ILE A 354 -5.94 -11.92 39.72
C ILE A 354 -5.44 -13.32 39.39
N GLY A 355 -6.29 -14.09 38.74
CA GLY A 355 -6.07 -15.52 38.55
C GLY A 355 -6.76 -16.07 37.33
N TYR A 356 -6.73 -17.39 37.23
CA TYR A 356 -7.18 -18.16 36.08
C TYR A 356 -8.10 -19.29 36.55
N ASP A 357 -9.21 -19.49 35.85
CA ASP A 357 -10.11 -20.63 36.07
C ASP A 357 -9.73 -21.78 35.13
N THR A 358 -9.11 -22.84 35.67
CA THR A 358 -8.68 -24.00 34.89
C THR A 358 -9.82 -24.77 34.25
N ALA A 359 -11.05 -24.66 34.77
CA ALA A 359 -12.20 -25.37 34.23
C ALA A 359 -12.70 -24.75 32.92
N THR A 360 -12.50 -23.43 32.75
CA THR A 360 -13.08 -22.66 31.65
C THR A 360 -12.05 -22.03 30.74
N GLY A 361 -10.84 -21.76 31.23
CA GLY A 361 -9.78 -21.10 30.47
C GLY A 361 -9.77 -19.57 30.57
N TYR A 362 -10.64 -18.99 31.40
CA TYR A 362 -10.80 -17.54 31.51
C TYR A 362 -10.00 -16.94 32.67
N VAL A 363 -9.58 -15.69 32.49
CA VAL A 363 -9.06 -14.84 33.57
C VAL A 363 -10.18 -14.46 34.54
N GLN A 364 -9.84 -14.30 35.81
CA GLN A 364 -10.75 -13.89 36.87
C GLN A 364 -10.03 -13.04 37.91
N TYR A 365 -10.81 -12.29 38.70
CA TYR A 365 -10.29 -11.56 39.84
C TYR A 365 -11.16 -11.78 41.08
N PHE A 366 -10.60 -11.44 42.24
CA PHE A 366 -11.31 -11.42 43.51
C PHE A 366 -10.82 -10.26 44.38
N LEU A 367 -11.75 -9.64 45.11
CA LEU A 367 -11.50 -8.55 46.06
C LEU A 367 -12.27 -8.82 47.36
N ARG A 368 -11.66 -8.53 48.50
CA ARG A 368 -12.24 -8.57 49.85
C ARG A 368 -11.70 -7.44 50.71
N ASP A 369 -12.58 -6.55 51.17
CA ASP A 369 -12.21 -5.43 52.04
C ASP A 369 -12.06 -5.84 53.52
N ASP A 370 -11.59 -4.92 54.37
CA ASP A 370 -11.47 -5.15 55.83
C ASP A 370 -12.81 -5.21 56.59
N ALA A 371 -13.93 -4.93 55.90
CA ALA A 371 -15.29 -5.17 56.35
C ALA A 371 -15.84 -6.54 55.89
N ASN A 372 -15.00 -7.36 55.24
CA ASN A 372 -15.31 -8.70 54.74
C ASN A 372 -16.40 -8.72 53.65
N ILE A 373 -16.56 -7.62 52.91
CA ILE A 373 -17.35 -7.54 51.69
C ILE A 373 -16.48 -8.05 50.55
N THR A 374 -17.05 -8.88 49.66
CA THR A 374 -16.31 -9.54 48.57
C THR A 374 -16.93 -9.27 47.20
N THR A 375 -16.09 -9.18 46.17
CA THR A 375 -16.52 -9.36 44.77
C THR A 375 -15.55 -10.27 44.03
N GLY A 376 -16.02 -10.91 42.97
CA GLY A 376 -15.18 -11.69 42.07
C GLY A 376 -15.92 -12.00 40.78
N VAL A 377 -15.23 -11.85 39.66
CA VAL A 377 -15.80 -11.97 38.32
C VAL A 377 -14.82 -12.73 37.43
N VAL A 378 -15.39 -13.52 36.51
CA VAL A 378 -14.67 -14.30 35.50
C VAL A 378 -14.99 -13.69 34.14
N ASP A 379 -13.99 -13.55 33.26
CA ASP A 379 -14.14 -13.06 31.88
C ASP A 379 -14.78 -14.11 30.93
N ASN A 380 -15.91 -14.69 31.34
CA ASN A 380 -16.58 -15.76 30.63
C ASN A 380 -17.80 -15.23 29.82
N PRO A 381 -17.95 -15.54 28.52
CA PRO A 381 -17.14 -16.45 27.68
C PRO A 381 -16.17 -15.74 26.71
N ASN A 382 -15.59 -14.59 27.08
CA ASN A 382 -15.03 -13.68 26.07
C ASN A 382 -13.63 -14.09 25.60
N HIS A 383 -12.68 -14.37 26.51
CA HIS A 383 -11.27 -14.61 26.14
C HIS A 383 -10.65 -15.82 26.85
N VAL A 384 -10.42 -16.91 26.10
CA VAL A 384 -9.71 -18.10 26.60
C VAL A 384 -8.21 -17.91 26.41
N VAL A 385 -7.41 -18.03 27.48
CA VAL A 385 -5.95 -17.70 27.48
C VAL A 385 -5.05 -18.92 27.76
N ASN A 386 -5.47 -20.11 27.34
CA ASN A 386 -4.81 -21.38 27.68
C ASN A 386 -4.26 -22.18 26.48
N ASP A 387 -3.98 -21.48 25.39
CA ASP A 387 -3.50 -22.02 24.12
C ASP A 387 -1.96 -22.21 24.08
N GLY A 388 -1.25 -21.78 25.13
CA GLY A 388 0.20 -21.82 25.21
C GLY A 388 0.91 -20.63 24.56
N LEU A 389 0.18 -19.59 24.17
CA LEU A 389 0.73 -18.31 23.72
C LEU A 389 0.84 -17.31 24.89
N TRP A 390 1.60 -16.24 24.67
CA TRP A 390 1.64 -15.10 25.59
C TRP A 390 0.40 -14.24 25.37
N HIS A 391 -0.29 -13.91 26.47
CA HIS A 391 -1.43 -13.00 26.50
C HIS A 391 -1.15 -11.87 27.48
N HIS A 392 -1.60 -10.67 27.14
CA HIS A 392 -1.53 -9.52 28.03
C HIS A 392 -2.82 -9.39 28.82
N VAL A 393 -2.73 -9.44 30.14
CA VAL A 393 -3.88 -9.36 31.04
C VAL A 393 -3.80 -8.07 31.82
N THR A 394 -4.88 -7.29 31.79
CA THR A 394 -4.99 -6.05 32.56
C THR A 394 -6.27 -6.02 33.37
N PHE A 395 -6.13 -5.86 34.69
CA PHE A 395 -7.23 -5.60 35.60
C PHE A 395 -7.25 -4.12 35.97
N VAL A 396 -8.38 -3.46 35.77
CA VAL A 396 -8.60 -2.05 36.08
C VAL A 396 -9.74 -1.92 37.09
N ARG A 397 -9.45 -1.31 38.24
CA ARG A 397 -10.47 -0.82 39.16
C ARG A 397 -10.56 0.69 39.04
N ASP A 398 -11.74 1.17 38.66
CA ASP A 398 -12.11 2.58 38.78
C ASP A 398 -12.97 2.75 40.05
N GLY A 399 -12.33 3.24 41.12
CA GLY A 399 -12.99 3.50 42.40
C GLY A 399 -13.95 4.69 42.36
N THR A 400 -13.81 5.59 41.38
CA THR A 400 -14.70 6.75 41.18
C THR A 400 -15.98 6.34 40.47
N ALA A 401 -15.86 5.58 39.38
CA ALA A 401 -17.00 4.99 38.68
C ALA A 401 -17.59 3.76 39.40
N ASN A 402 -16.85 3.20 40.37
CA ASN A 402 -17.15 1.96 41.08
C ASN A 402 -17.34 0.78 40.11
N THR A 403 -16.38 0.60 39.22
CA THR A 403 -16.35 -0.48 38.21
C THR A 403 -15.03 -1.23 38.26
N ASP A 404 -15.11 -2.54 38.03
CA ASP A 404 -13.97 -3.43 37.88
C ASP A 404 -13.99 -4.00 36.45
N THR A 405 -12.85 -3.96 35.76
CA THR A 405 -12.75 -4.33 34.35
C THR A 405 -11.55 -5.24 34.10
N ILE A 406 -11.73 -6.30 33.30
CA ILE A 406 -10.65 -7.12 32.76
C ILE A 406 -10.53 -6.84 31.27
N TYR A 407 -9.30 -6.64 30.81
CA TYR A 407 -8.89 -6.66 29.42
C TYR A 407 -7.94 -7.83 29.17
N VAL A 408 -8.05 -8.43 27.99
CA VAL A 408 -7.15 -9.46 27.49
C VAL A 408 -6.67 -9.03 26.11
N ASP A 409 -5.37 -9.02 25.88
CA ASP A 409 -4.70 -8.60 24.64
C ASP A 409 -5.14 -7.21 24.18
N GLY A 410 -5.30 -6.29 25.15
CA GLY A 410 -5.75 -4.92 24.90
C GLY A 410 -7.25 -4.80 24.56
N VAL A 411 -8.00 -5.91 24.50
CA VAL A 411 -9.43 -5.95 24.18
C VAL A 411 -10.25 -6.07 25.45
N LEU A 412 -11.38 -5.35 25.51
CA LEU A 412 -12.31 -5.43 26.63
C LEU A 412 -12.88 -6.85 26.76
N GLY A 413 -12.55 -7.52 27.87
CA GLY A 413 -13.20 -8.75 28.29
C GLY A 413 -14.53 -8.46 28.98
N ILE A 414 -14.46 -8.04 30.23
CA ILE A 414 -15.64 -7.79 31.05
C ILE A 414 -15.48 -6.49 31.83
N SER A 415 -16.56 -5.70 31.92
CA SER A 415 -16.69 -4.58 32.84
C SER A 415 -17.93 -4.76 33.70
N ALA A 416 -17.78 -4.75 35.02
CA ALA A 416 -18.84 -5.00 35.98
C ALA A 416 -18.85 -3.94 37.09
N PRO A 417 -20.02 -3.61 37.66
CA PRO A 417 -20.08 -2.82 38.88
C PRO A 417 -19.32 -3.51 40.01
N SER A 418 -18.42 -2.77 40.66
CA SER A 418 -17.74 -3.24 41.87
C SER A 418 -18.75 -3.43 43.02
N ALA A 419 -18.44 -4.33 43.95
CA ALA A 419 -19.15 -4.38 45.23
C ALA A 419 -19.08 -3.02 45.96
N ALA A 420 -20.13 -2.73 46.75
CA ALA A 420 -20.22 -1.51 47.54
C ALA A 420 -19.40 -1.66 48.84
N PHE A 421 -18.08 -1.57 48.71
CA PHE A 421 -17.14 -1.75 49.82
C PHE A 421 -17.37 -0.70 50.92
N THR A 422 -17.26 -1.13 52.18
CA THR A 422 -17.40 -0.25 53.35
C THR A 422 -16.11 -0.18 54.17
N GLY A 423 -15.21 -1.10 53.88
CA GLY A 423 -13.84 -1.19 54.36
C GLY A 423 -12.82 -0.85 53.28
N ASP A 424 -11.56 -0.77 53.67
CA ASP A 424 -10.41 -0.47 52.79
C ASP A 424 -9.61 -1.76 52.46
N PHE A 425 -8.64 -1.67 51.55
CA PHE A 425 -7.83 -2.81 51.05
C PHE A 425 -6.39 -2.84 51.59
N ALA A 426 -6.06 -1.97 52.54
CA ALA A 426 -4.75 -1.89 53.16
C ALA A 426 -4.43 -3.12 54.04
N ILE A 427 -3.20 -3.66 53.93
CA ILE A 427 -2.72 -4.74 54.79
C ILE A 427 -1.32 -4.40 55.31
N ALA A 428 -1.23 -4.00 56.58
CA ALA A 428 0.05 -3.61 57.15
C ALA A 428 1.06 -4.78 57.20
N ASN A 429 2.28 -4.56 56.70
CA ASN A 429 3.39 -5.52 56.71
C ASN A 429 3.13 -6.78 55.88
N LYS A 430 2.44 -6.67 54.74
CA LYS A 430 2.16 -7.81 53.86
C LYS A 430 2.37 -7.44 52.40
N GLY A 431 3.46 -7.96 51.84
CA GLY A 431 3.75 -7.91 50.42
C GLY A 431 2.74 -8.60 49.51
N ILE A 432 3.00 -8.50 48.21
CA ILE A 432 2.28 -9.20 47.13
C ILE A 432 3.03 -10.50 46.81
N THR A 433 2.31 -11.52 46.35
CA THR A 433 2.86 -12.81 45.91
C THR A 433 2.58 -13.01 44.43
N LEU A 434 3.57 -13.49 43.68
CA LEU A 434 3.43 -13.93 42.28
C LEU A 434 3.51 -15.45 42.21
N GLY A 435 2.65 -16.05 41.38
CA GLY A 435 2.62 -17.50 41.12
C GLY A 435 1.91 -18.35 42.18
N ASN A 436 1.53 -17.76 43.31
CA ASN A 436 0.64 -18.32 44.32
C ASN A 436 -0.01 -17.16 45.10
N LEU A 437 -1.10 -17.43 45.82
CA LEU A 437 -1.71 -16.53 46.81
C LEU A 437 -1.15 -16.71 48.23
N SER A 438 -0.73 -17.93 48.57
CA SER A 438 -0.24 -18.31 49.90
C SER A 438 0.40 -19.71 49.87
N PRO A 439 1.55 -19.94 50.53
CA PRO A 439 2.25 -21.23 50.54
C PRO A 439 1.45 -22.42 51.05
N THR A 440 0.30 -22.19 51.71
CA THR A 440 -0.56 -23.24 52.26
C THR A 440 -1.84 -23.48 51.46
N ASP A 441 -2.13 -22.63 50.49
CA ASP A 441 -3.35 -22.69 49.70
C ASP A 441 -3.05 -23.23 48.29
N ASN A 442 -3.94 -24.06 47.76
CA ASN A 442 -3.72 -24.81 46.52
C ASN A 442 -4.07 -23.96 45.27
N PHE A 443 -3.47 -22.76 45.17
CA PHE A 443 -3.67 -21.77 44.10
C PHE A 443 -2.43 -21.61 43.20
N ASP A 444 -1.53 -22.59 43.21
CA ASP A 444 -0.26 -22.55 42.49
C ASP A 444 -0.44 -22.40 40.98
N TYR A 445 0.24 -21.41 40.41
CA TYR A 445 0.21 -21.12 38.99
C TYR A 445 1.14 -22.06 38.20
N ASN A 446 0.62 -22.66 37.13
CA ASN A 446 1.39 -23.50 36.21
C ASN A 446 1.56 -22.83 34.83
N GLY A 447 2.50 -21.92 34.72
CA GLY A 447 2.69 -21.17 33.50
C GLY A 447 3.82 -20.18 33.63
N SER A 448 3.79 -19.15 32.80
CA SER A 448 4.82 -18.11 32.82
C SER A 448 4.22 -16.74 33.05
N LEU A 449 4.98 -15.86 33.69
CA LEU A 449 4.68 -14.43 33.86
C LEU A 449 5.85 -13.59 33.38
N ASP A 450 5.52 -12.41 32.88
CA ASP A 450 6.46 -11.40 32.39
C ASP A 450 5.88 -9.99 32.54
N GLU A 451 6.74 -8.97 32.66
CA GLU A 451 6.36 -7.54 32.66
C GLU A 451 5.21 -7.16 33.63
N VAL A 452 5.31 -7.58 34.89
CA VAL A 452 4.31 -7.28 35.92
C VAL A 452 4.37 -5.81 36.30
N THR A 453 3.31 -5.07 35.99
CA THR A 453 3.22 -3.62 36.08
C THR A 453 2.00 -3.19 36.88
N MET A 454 2.16 -2.17 37.74
CA MET A 454 1.06 -1.62 38.54
C MET A 454 0.98 -0.10 38.42
N PHE A 455 -0.24 0.42 38.41
CA PHE A 455 -0.54 1.86 38.42
C PHE A 455 -1.52 2.17 39.55
N ASN A 456 -1.33 3.31 40.22
CA ASN A 456 -2.29 3.88 41.16
C ASN A 456 -3.36 4.75 40.47
N ALA A 457 -3.75 4.34 39.27
CA ALA A 457 -4.80 4.96 38.49
C ALA A 457 -5.61 3.91 37.73
N ALA A 458 -6.84 4.25 37.35
CA ALA A 458 -7.61 3.46 36.40
C ALA A 458 -7.17 3.84 34.97
N LEU A 459 -6.56 2.90 34.26
CA LEU A 459 -6.22 3.11 32.85
C LEU A 459 -7.47 3.06 31.96
N SER A 460 -7.53 3.93 30.96
CA SER A 460 -8.57 3.91 29.94
C SER A 460 -8.41 2.71 28.99
N ALA A 461 -9.44 2.36 28.22
CA ALA A 461 -9.34 1.28 27.24
C ALA A 461 -8.24 1.53 26.20
N ASP A 462 -8.04 2.78 25.77
CA ASP A 462 -6.99 3.15 24.82
C ASP A 462 -5.59 3.02 25.45
N GLN A 463 -5.44 3.41 26.72
CA GLN A 463 -4.19 3.23 27.47
C GLN A 463 -3.85 1.76 27.70
N VAL A 464 -4.85 0.91 27.98
CA VAL A 464 -4.65 -0.53 28.10
C VAL A 464 -4.25 -1.14 26.76
N LYS A 465 -4.86 -0.68 25.66
CA LYS A 465 -4.48 -1.10 24.30
C LYS A 465 -3.05 -0.68 23.96
N GLN A 466 -2.65 0.55 24.30
CA GLN A 466 -1.27 1.03 24.13
C GLN A 466 -0.28 0.17 24.94
N LEU A 467 -0.59 -0.09 26.22
CA LEU A 467 0.25 -0.92 27.09
C LEU A 467 0.44 -2.34 26.53
N HIS A 468 -0.61 -2.93 25.97
CA HIS A 468 -0.53 -4.21 25.25
C HIS A 468 0.38 -4.12 24.02
N SER A 469 0.16 -3.13 23.15
CA SER A 469 0.94 -2.97 21.91
C SER A 469 2.44 -2.79 22.19
N GLN A 470 2.79 -2.08 23.26
CA GLN A 470 4.18 -1.91 23.70
C GLN A 470 4.86 -3.25 24.05
N GLY A 471 4.10 -4.19 24.62
CA GLY A 471 4.61 -5.52 24.93
C GLY A 471 4.75 -6.46 23.74
N LEU A 472 4.27 -6.09 22.56
CA LEU A 472 4.46 -6.87 21.33
C LEU A 472 5.79 -6.55 20.61
N GLY A 473 6.49 -5.47 20.99
CA GLY A 473 7.70 -4.97 20.32
C GLY A 473 7.44 -4.18 19.02
N ASN A 474 8.50 -3.87 18.26
CA ASN A 474 8.38 -3.08 17.03
C ASN A 474 7.80 -3.90 15.86
N PHE A 475 6.76 -3.36 15.22
CA PHE A 475 6.22 -3.84 13.95
C PHE A 475 6.60 -2.85 12.86
N SER A 476 7.42 -3.26 11.91
CA SER A 476 7.83 -2.41 10.80
C SER A 476 7.91 -3.18 9.49
N ILE A 477 7.64 -2.50 8.38
CA ILE A 477 7.97 -2.95 7.05
C ILE A 477 9.49 -2.92 6.93
N THR A 478 10.11 -4.09 6.79
CA THR A 478 11.57 -4.25 6.75
C THR A 478 12.14 -4.16 5.35
N THR A 479 11.28 -4.17 4.34
CA THR A 479 11.69 -4.01 2.95
C THR A 479 12.12 -2.58 2.73
N THR A 480 13.41 -2.36 2.49
CA THR A 480 13.95 -1.03 2.15
C THR A 480 13.50 -0.58 0.77
N PRO A 481 13.29 0.73 0.52
CA PRO A 481 12.84 1.20 -0.78
C PRO A 481 13.93 0.90 -1.82
N ALA A 482 13.62 0.01 -2.76
CA ALA A 482 14.39 -0.15 -3.98
C ALA A 482 13.79 0.81 -5.01
N THR A 483 14.63 1.70 -5.54
CA THR A 483 14.36 2.50 -6.74
C THR A 483 13.59 1.72 -7.81
N THR A 484 12.75 2.46 -8.51
CA THR A 484 11.34 2.13 -8.79
C THR A 484 11.03 2.09 -10.29
N ALA A 485 11.96 1.56 -11.07
CA ALA A 485 11.79 1.42 -12.51
C ALA A 485 10.91 0.21 -12.81
N ALA A 486 9.63 0.45 -13.10
CA ALA A 486 8.79 -0.50 -13.80
C ALA A 486 8.93 -0.27 -15.31
N THR A 487 8.57 -1.28 -16.10
CA THR A 487 8.54 -1.17 -17.56
C THR A 487 7.11 -1.25 -18.03
N VAL A 488 6.71 -0.35 -18.93
CA VAL A 488 5.38 -0.39 -19.57
C VAL A 488 5.16 -1.77 -20.19
N ASP A 489 3.96 -2.32 -20.00
CA ASP A 489 3.53 -3.66 -20.42
C ASP A 489 4.23 -4.85 -19.71
N ILE A 490 5.13 -4.60 -18.75
CA ILE A 490 5.80 -5.64 -17.95
C ILE A 490 5.26 -5.64 -16.52
N ALA A 491 4.94 -6.83 -16.00
CA ALA A 491 4.52 -6.99 -14.62
C ALA A 491 5.66 -6.64 -13.64
N TYR A 492 5.43 -5.63 -12.81
CA TYR A 492 6.23 -5.27 -11.66
C TYR A 492 5.71 -6.04 -10.43
N LEU A 493 6.62 -6.71 -9.72
CA LEU A 493 6.34 -7.38 -8.46
C LEU A 493 7.26 -6.83 -7.38
N TYR A 494 6.70 -6.55 -6.21
CA TYR A 494 7.44 -6.10 -5.03
C TYR A 494 6.94 -6.85 -3.79
N ASP A 495 7.87 -7.52 -3.12
CA ASP A 495 7.60 -8.33 -1.94
C ASP A 495 7.75 -7.45 -0.69
N VAL A 496 6.70 -7.31 0.11
CA VAL A 496 6.63 -6.45 1.31
C VAL A 496 6.72 -7.31 2.56
N ASN A 497 7.87 -7.24 3.23
CA ASN A 497 8.15 -8.03 4.43
C ASN A 497 8.04 -7.17 5.68
N THR A 498 7.63 -7.78 6.80
CA THR A 498 7.54 -7.10 8.11
C THR A 498 8.53 -7.69 9.11
N SER A 499 8.82 -6.96 10.18
CA SER A 499 9.80 -7.35 11.21
C SER A 499 9.42 -8.62 11.96
N ASN A 500 8.14 -8.98 11.98
CA ASN A 500 7.58 -10.11 12.72
C ASN A 500 6.66 -10.96 11.82
N ASP A 501 7.24 -11.51 10.74
CA ASP A 501 6.63 -12.17 9.57
C ASP A 501 5.75 -13.43 9.83
N VAL A 502 5.09 -13.53 10.99
CA VAL A 502 4.17 -14.62 11.35
C VAL A 502 2.71 -14.17 11.53
N ASP A 503 2.42 -12.88 11.69
CA ASP A 503 1.06 -12.38 11.98
C ASP A 503 0.46 -11.39 10.96
N ALA A 504 1.21 -10.98 9.92
CA ALA A 504 0.71 -10.02 8.91
C ALA A 504 -0.11 -10.66 7.76
N GLN A 505 -0.29 -11.98 7.76
CA GLN A 505 -0.98 -12.70 6.68
C GLN A 505 -2.44 -12.24 6.56
N GLY A 506 -2.74 -11.51 5.47
CA GLY A 506 -4.09 -11.02 5.15
C GLY A 506 -4.43 -9.59 5.54
N ASN A 507 -3.51 -8.81 6.11
CA ASN A 507 -3.74 -7.45 6.60
C ASN A 507 -2.91 -6.38 5.86
N TYR A 508 -2.70 -6.57 4.56
CA TYR A 508 -2.09 -5.57 3.69
C TYR A 508 -3.14 -4.70 3.00
N SER A 509 -2.86 -3.41 2.85
CA SER A 509 -3.74 -2.49 2.12
C SER A 509 -2.96 -1.46 1.32
N LEU A 510 -3.58 -0.96 0.26
CA LEU A 510 -3.04 0.09 -0.59
C LEU A 510 -3.86 1.37 -0.45
N THR A 511 -3.18 2.50 -0.38
CA THR A 511 -3.77 3.83 -0.59
C THR A 511 -3.09 4.52 -1.77
N ASN A 512 -3.83 5.36 -2.50
CA ASN A 512 -3.40 6.00 -3.76
C ASN A 512 -3.08 5.03 -4.92
N ALA A 513 -3.58 3.79 -4.86
CA ALA A 513 -3.44 2.83 -5.95
C ALA A 513 -4.13 3.31 -7.23
N ILE A 514 -3.43 3.19 -8.37
CA ILE A 514 -3.96 3.50 -9.71
C ILE A 514 -3.99 2.27 -10.60
N GLY A 515 -4.92 2.25 -11.56
CA GLY A 515 -5.01 1.19 -12.57
C GLY A 515 -5.22 -0.21 -11.96
N ASN A 516 -4.30 -1.12 -12.26
CA ASN A 516 -4.33 -2.53 -11.86
C ASN A 516 -3.39 -2.86 -10.69
N MET A 517 -3.01 -1.87 -9.88
CA MET A 517 -2.22 -2.11 -8.67
C MET A 517 -3.00 -2.98 -7.67
N ALA A 518 -2.36 -4.02 -7.17
CA ALA A 518 -2.92 -4.91 -6.16
C ALA A 518 -1.83 -5.40 -5.21
N ILE A 519 -2.20 -5.71 -3.97
CA ILE A 519 -1.36 -6.43 -3.02
C ILE A 519 -2.13 -7.64 -2.52
N ASP A 520 -1.47 -8.79 -2.43
CA ASP A 520 -2.09 -10.00 -1.92
C ASP A 520 -1.88 -10.19 -0.42
N VAL A 521 -2.39 -11.30 0.09
CA VAL A 521 -2.35 -11.64 1.52
C VAL A 521 -0.95 -11.99 2.01
N ASP A 522 -0.02 -12.29 1.10
CA ASP A 522 1.37 -12.64 1.37
C ASP A 522 2.29 -11.40 1.24
N GLY A 523 1.72 -10.20 1.07
CA GLY A 523 2.48 -8.97 0.93
C GLY A 523 3.09 -8.76 -0.45
N ILE A 524 2.68 -9.55 -1.47
CA ILE A 524 3.18 -9.37 -2.83
C ILE A 524 2.38 -8.27 -3.53
N PHE A 525 3.00 -7.11 -3.68
CA PHE A 525 2.51 -6.04 -4.53
C PHE A 525 2.74 -6.38 -6.01
N THR A 526 1.71 -6.15 -6.83
CA THR A 526 1.72 -6.39 -8.27
C THR A 526 1.16 -5.19 -9.02
N TRP A 527 1.79 -4.88 -10.16
CA TRP A 527 1.36 -3.79 -11.04
C TRP A 527 1.83 -4.05 -12.47
N THR A 528 1.04 -3.71 -13.49
CA THR A 528 1.48 -3.74 -14.90
C THR A 528 1.10 -2.42 -15.54
N PRO A 529 2.04 -1.45 -15.64
CA PRO A 529 1.73 -0.14 -16.19
C PRO A 529 1.40 -0.24 -17.67
N ALA A 530 0.30 0.39 -18.09
CA ALA A 530 -0.12 0.44 -19.49
C ALA A 530 0.43 1.66 -20.26
N ALA A 531 1.12 2.57 -19.56
CA ALA A 531 1.73 3.77 -20.11
C ALA A 531 2.85 4.25 -19.17
N MET A 532 3.68 5.18 -19.67
CA MET A 532 4.60 5.97 -18.84
C MET A 532 3.83 6.60 -17.68
N VAL A 533 4.36 6.49 -16.47
CA VAL A 533 3.71 7.07 -15.28
C VAL A 533 4.72 7.32 -14.18
N ASN A 534 4.50 8.43 -13.47
CA ASN A 534 5.18 8.79 -12.24
C ASN A 534 4.12 8.91 -11.14
N THR A 535 4.16 8.04 -10.13
CA THR A 535 3.11 7.98 -9.11
C THR A 535 3.62 7.45 -7.78
N GLN A 536 2.86 7.69 -6.72
CA GLN A 536 3.13 7.16 -5.38
C GLN A 536 1.98 6.27 -4.94
N VAL A 537 2.32 5.09 -4.40
CA VAL A 537 1.36 4.21 -3.72
C VAL A 537 1.87 3.94 -2.31
N SER A 538 0.98 4.03 -1.32
CA SER A 538 1.35 3.67 0.05
C SER A 538 0.83 2.27 0.36
N ILE A 539 1.73 1.44 0.88
CA ILE A 539 1.45 0.09 1.35
C ILE A 539 1.41 0.13 2.87
N THR A 540 0.28 -0.23 3.45
CA THR A 540 0.14 -0.41 4.91
C THR A 540 0.09 -1.89 5.22
N ALA A 541 1.00 -2.35 6.07
CA ALA A 541 0.95 -3.67 6.68
C ALA A 541 0.41 -3.54 8.11
N SER A 542 -0.34 -4.53 8.59
CA SER A 542 -0.83 -4.58 9.97
C SER A 542 -0.89 -6.01 10.47
N ASP A 543 -0.78 -6.21 11.79
CA ASP A 543 -1.07 -7.50 12.45
C ASP A 543 -2.43 -7.47 13.18
N GLY A 544 -3.26 -6.45 12.92
CA GLY A 544 -4.53 -6.22 13.61
C GLY A 544 -4.43 -5.37 14.88
N THR A 545 -3.23 -5.21 15.44
CA THR A 545 -2.96 -4.41 16.65
C THR A 545 -2.04 -3.23 16.36
N ARG A 546 -0.98 -3.47 15.57
CA ARG A 546 0.03 -2.52 15.11
C ARG A 546 -0.07 -2.38 13.59
N SER A 547 0.46 -1.28 13.06
CA SER A 547 0.58 -1.07 11.61
C SER A 547 1.81 -0.26 11.27
N ASP A 548 2.35 -0.49 10.07
CA ASP A 548 3.40 0.35 9.50
C ASP A 548 3.06 0.63 8.02
N THR A 549 3.46 1.79 7.52
CA THR A 549 3.16 2.25 6.16
C THR A 549 4.41 2.66 5.42
N GLN A 550 4.63 2.06 4.25
CA GLN A 550 5.70 2.39 3.32
C GLN A 550 5.14 3.06 2.06
N VAL A 551 5.75 4.16 1.63
CA VAL A 551 5.44 4.80 0.34
C VAL A 551 6.39 4.27 -0.74
N LEU A 552 5.85 3.85 -1.88
CA LEU A 552 6.60 3.45 -3.07
C LEU A 552 6.47 4.52 -4.17
N ASP A 553 7.59 5.09 -4.61
CA ASP A 553 7.69 6.08 -5.69
C ASP A 553 7.77 5.44 -7.08
N LEU A 554 6.70 4.92 -7.66
CA LEU A 554 6.72 4.12 -8.88
C LEU A 554 6.91 4.94 -10.18
N LYS A 555 7.92 4.57 -10.99
CA LYS A 555 8.21 5.16 -12.31
C LYS A 555 8.18 4.09 -13.42
N ALA A 556 7.18 4.12 -14.29
CA ALA A 556 7.13 3.24 -15.46
C ALA A 556 7.82 3.88 -16.68
N ARG A 557 8.74 3.14 -17.32
CA ARG A 557 9.49 3.56 -18.53
C ARG A 557 9.32 2.58 -19.70
N PHE A 558 9.62 3.00 -20.93
CA PHE A 558 9.78 2.07 -22.07
C PHE A 558 11.23 1.58 -22.14
N THR A 559 11.48 0.27 -22.30
CA THR A 559 12.85 -0.25 -22.45
C THR A 559 13.18 -0.81 -23.83
N ASP A 560 12.15 -1.14 -24.64
CA ASP A 560 12.33 -1.97 -25.84
C ASP A 560 11.84 -1.28 -27.13
N LYS A 561 11.14 -0.14 -26.99
CA LYS A 561 10.45 0.56 -28.09
C LYS A 561 11.21 1.78 -28.61
N LEU A 562 12.44 2.08 -28.16
CA LEU A 562 13.16 3.27 -28.63
C LEU A 562 14.15 2.96 -29.76
N PRO A 563 14.40 3.89 -30.71
CA PRO A 563 15.34 3.68 -31.81
C PRO A 563 16.77 3.51 -31.30
N ALA A 564 17.55 2.69 -31.99
CA ALA A 564 18.94 2.41 -31.60
C ALA A 564 19.80 3.69 -31.57
N GLY A 565 20.61 3.85 -30.53
CA GLY A 565 21.48 5.03 -30.35
C GLY A 565 20.79 6.25 -29.74
N MET A 566 19.50 6.16 -29.40
CA MET A 566 18.82 7.15 -28.57
C MET A 566 19.40 7.13 -27.16
N GLN A 567 19.81 8.29 -26.67
CA GLN A 567 20.39 8.49 -25.34
C GLN A 567 19.38 9.13 -24.38
N HIS A 568 18.58 10.07 -24.85
CA HIS A 568 17.57 10.76 -24.04
C HIS A 568 16.32 11.01 -24.86
N TYR A 569 15.16 10.89 -24.21
CA TYR A 569 13.88 11.19 -24.84
C TYR A 569 12.87 11.71 -23.81
N TRP A 570 12.46 12.96 -23.96
CA TRP A 570 11.41 13.56 -23.17
C TRP A 570 10.18 13.74 -24.05
N GLN A 571 9.15 12.91 -23.82
CA GLN A 571 7.85 13.00 -24.50
C GLN A 571 7.13 14.30 -24.14
N LEU A 572 7.30 14.77 -22.88
CA LEU A 572 6.61 15.93 -22.32
C LEU A 572 5.08 15.72 -22.21
N ASP A 573 4.69 14.46 -22.08
CA ASP A 573 3.31 13.97 -21.95
C ASP A 573 2.77 14.02 -20.51
N GLU A 574 3.58 14.41 -19.52
CA GLU A 574 3.21 14.41 -18.12
C GLU A 574 2.18 15.52 -17.79
N VAL A 575 1.17 15.14 -17.00
CA VAL A 575 0.13 16.02 -16.47
C VAL A 575 0.66 16.61 -15.15
N ASP A 576 0.92 17.93 -15.10
CA ASP A 576 1.35 18.72 -13.93
C ASP A 576 1.73 17.86 -12.70
N PRO A 577 2.90 17.20 -12.75
CA PRO A 577 3.21 16.17 -11.78
C PRO A 577 3.45 16.84 -10.42
N ALA A 578 2.94 16.24 -9.34
CA ALA A 578 3.06 16.81 -7.99
C ALA A 578 4.52 17.09 -7.57
N ASP A 579 5.49 16.40 -8.21
CA ASP A 579 6.93 16.55 -8.02
C ASP A 579 7.63 17.41 -9.10
N LYS A 580 6.89 17.98 -10.06
CA LYS A 580 7.37 18.84 -11.15
C LYS A 580 8.46 18.22 -12.03
N THR A 581 8.45 16.90 -12.20
CA THR A 581 9.46 16.13 -12.95
C THR A 581 8.91 15.58 -14.27
N TYR A 582 9.63 15.82 -15.37
CA TYR A 582 9.35 15.27 -16.70
C TYR A 582 10.38 14.17 -17.02
N LEU A 583 9.91 12.97 -17.33
CA LEU A 583 10.73 11.78 -17.35
C LEU A 583 11.59 11.70 -18.62
N ASP A 584 12.84 11.28 -18.44
CA ASP A 584 13.63 10.73 -19.54
C ASP A 584 13.17 9.29 -19.80
N ALA A 585 12.50 9.06 -20.93
CA ALA A 585 11.92 7.80 -21.33
C ALA A 585 12.97 6.72 -21.62
N ASN A 586 14.23 7.09 -21.84
CA ASN A 586 15.31 6.12 -22.01
C ASN A 586 15.83 5.64 -20.66
N ASN A 587 15.85 4.33 -20.45
CA ASN A 587 16.17 3.67 -19.18
C ASN A 587 17.67 3.68 -18.81
N SER A 588 18.44 4.72 -19.18
CA SER A 588 19.75 4.89 -18.53
C SER A 588 19.49 5.37 -17.11
N ALA A 589 19.63 4.45 -16.16
CA ALA A 589 19.44 4.64 -14.72
C ALA A 589 20.45 5.62 -14.08
N THR A 590 20.81 6.73 -14.74
CA THR A 590 21.58 7.84 -14.18
C THR A 590 20.61 8.80 -13.48
N PRO A 591 20.60 8.86 -12.14
CA PRO A 591 19.81 9.84 -11.43
C PRO A 591 20.29 11.25 -11.81
N GLY A 592 19.45 12.02 -12.51
CA GLY A 592 19.75 13.41 -12.89
C GLY A 592 19.31 13.87 -14.29
N THR A 593 18.94 12.95 -15.19
CA THR A 593 18.57 13.30 -16.57
C THR A 593 17.07 13.58 -16.79
N ASP A 594 16.23 13.35 -15.79
CA ASP A 594 14.84 13.84 -15.82
C ASP A 594 14.84 15.38 -15.85
N ALA A 595 13.92 15.99 -16.60
CA ALA A 595 13.83 17.44 -16.70
C ALA A 595 12.99 17.99 -15.53
N LEU A 596 13.57 18.89 -14.73
CA LEU A 596 12.95 19.41 -13.51
C LEU A 596 12.43 20.81 -13.72
N CYS A 597 11.17 21.05 -13.32
CA CYS A 597 10.65 22.39 -13.16
C CYS A 597 10.77 22.87 -11.71
N ASN A 598 11.41 24.02 -11.50
CA ASN A 598 11.50 24.63 -10.17
C ASN A 598 10.38 25.67 -9.95
N THR A 599 10.22 26.61 -10.89
CA THR A 599 9.26 27.71 -10.82
C THR A 599 8.66 28.01 -12.18
N GLY A 600 7.36 28.31 -12.26
CA GLY A 600 6.71 28.61 -13.54
C GLY A 600 6.67 27.39 -14.46
N CYS A 601 6.11 26.28 -13.98
CA CYS A 601 6.00 25.07 -14.80
C CYS A 601 5.05 25.30 -15.97
N PRO A 602 5.39 24.78 -17.17
CA PRO A 602 4.52 24.88 -18.32
C PRO A 602 3.24 24.07 -18.06
N THR A 603 2.17 24.46 -18.74
CA THR A 603 0.89 23.75 -18.64
C THR A 603 0.76 22.77 -19.79
N GLN A 604 0.25 21.57 -19.49
CA GLN A 604 -0.03 20.59 -20.51
C GLN A 604 -1.18 21.03 -21.44
N VAL A 605 -1.00 20.81 -22.75
CA VAL A 605 -2.01 21.00 -23.80
C VAL A 605 -1.95 19.85 -24.80
N PRO A 606 -2.96 19.65 -25.67
CA PRO A 606 -2.83 18.68 -26.76
C PRO A 606 -1.61 18.98 -27.65
N GLY A 607 -0.77 17.97 -27.86
CA GLY A 607 0.51 18.08 -28.54
C GLY A 607 0.45 17.74 -30.03
N GLN A 608 1.64 17.68 -30.63
CA GLN A 608 1.82 17.08 -31.95
C GLN A 608 1.78 15.56 -31.85
N VAL A 609 2.34 15.02 -30.77
CA VAL A 609 2.26 13.63 -30.33
C VAL A 609 1.70 13.66 -28.92
N GLY A 610 0.65 12.90 -28.63
CA GLY A 610 0.00 12.94 -27.32
C GLY A 610 -0.34 14.36 -26.84
N ASN A 611 0.32 14.77 -25.76
CA ASN A 611 0.28 16.09 -25.14
C ASN A 611 1.64 16.80 -25.31
N ALA A 612 1.58 18.14 -25.31
CA ALA A 612 2.74 19.01 -25.32
C ALA A 612 2.72 19.94 -24.10
N GLN A 613 3.84 20.62 -23.88
CA GLN A 613 3.95 21.63 -22.82
C GLN A 613 3.88 23.04 -23.41
N ASP A 614 3.00 23.86 -22.83
CA ASP A 614 2.79 25.26 -23.21
C ASP A 614 3.63 26.20 -22.35
N PHE A 615 4.65 26.79 -22.99
CA PHE A 615 5.55 27.76 -22.36
C PHE A 615 5.07 29.21 -22.55
N SER A 616 3.95 29.45 -23.23
CA SER A 616 3.52 30.79 -23.68
C SER A 616 2.84 31.62 -22.58
N ALA A 617 2.26 30.97 -21.57
CA ALA A 617 1.45 31.62 -20.53
C ALA A 617 2.21 31.92 -19.23
N VAL A 618 3.52 31.66 -19.19
CA VAL A 618 4.28 31.54 -17.94
C VAL A 618 5.43 32.55 -17.87
N VAL A 619 5.70 33.07 -16.67
CA VAL A 619 6.83 33.98 -16.45
C VAL A 619 8.08 33.16 -16.15
N SER A 620 9.04 33.19 -17.08
CA SER A 620 10.31 32.45 -17.00
C SER A 620 10.17 30.91 -16.93
N PRO A 621 9.41 30.26 -17.83
CA PRO A 621 9.22 28.83 -17.74
C PRO A 621 10.50 28.09 -18.11
N ASP A 622 10.98 27.23 -17.22
CA ASP A 622 12.20 26.48 -17.42
C ASP A 622 12.09 25.03 -16.96
N LEU A 623 12.50 24.13 -17.84
CA LEU A 623 12.85 22.77 -17.44
C LEU A 623 14.37 22.65 -17.48
N ASN A 624 14.96 22.28 -16.36
CA ASN A 624 16.40 22.09 -16.22
C ASN A 624 16.71 20.60 -16.18
N ILE A 625 17.58 20.16 -17.09
CA ILE A 625 18.14 18.81 -17.07
C ILE A 625 19.52 18.91 -16.46
N SER A 626 19.80 18.14 -15.40
CA SER A 626 21.09 18.21 -14.73
C SER A 626 22.23 17.84 -15.69
N ASP A 627 23.40 18.36 -15.38
CA ASP A 627 24.61 18.06 -16.14
C ASP A 627 24.91 16.55 -16.11
N ASP A 628 25.08 15.95 -17.28
CA ASP A 628 25.46 14.54 -17.48
C ASP A 628 26.53 14.45 -18.58
N ASN A 629 27.45 13.49 -18.44
CA ASN A 629 28.52 13.26 -19.41
C ASN A 629 27.98 12.84 -20.78
N SER A 630 26.74 12.35 -20.88
CA SER A 630 26.07 12.05 -22.15
C SER A 630 25.87 13.28 -23.04
N PHE A 631 25.91 14.49 -22.46
CA PHE A 631 25.80 15.77 -23.16
C PHE A 631 27.18 16.38 -23.50
N ASP A 632 28.26 15.74 -23.09
CA ASP A 632 29.63 16.21 -23.29
C ASP A 632 30.22 15.62 -24.57
N TRP A 633 30.07 16.37 -25.67
CA TRP A 633 30.60 16.00 -26.97
C TRP A 633 31.99 16.60 -27.20
N GLU A 634 32.95 15.73 -27.50
CA GLU A 634 34.30 16.09 -27.88
C GLU A 634 34.41 16.49 -29.37
N ALA A 635 35.54 17.09 -29.73
CA ALA A 635 35.82 17.44 -31.11
C ALA A 635 35.86 16.17 -32.00
N GLY A 636 34.85 15.99 -32.85
CA GLY A 636 34.74 14.85 -33.75
C GLY A 636 33.63 13.85 -33.40
N ASP A 637 32.97 14.01 -32.25
CA ASP A 637 31.85 13.14 -31.86
C ASP A 637 30.63 13.32 -32.77
N ASN A 638 29.90 12.24 -32.99
CA ASN A 638 28.69 12.23 -33.78
C ASN A 638 27.45 12.19 -32.89
N PHE A 639 26.43 12.94 -33.27
CA PHE A 639 25.17 12.99 -32.54
C PHE A 639 24.04 13.48 -33.45
N THR A 640 22.81 13.19 -33.02
CA THR A 640 21.60 13.77 -33.61
C THR A 640 20.75 14.37 -32.50
N ILE A 641 20.17 15.55 -32.73
CA ILE A 641 19.21 16.18 -31.81
C ILE A 641 17.92 16.43 -32.59
N GLU A 642 16.78 16.02 -32.04
CA GLU A 642 15.45 16.20 -32.64
C GLU A 642 14.48 16.82 -31.63
N LEU A 643 13.57 17.68 -32.10
CA LEU A 643 12.43 18.15 -31.32
C LEU A 643 11.26 18.62 -32.20
N TRP A 644 10.07 18.67 -31.61
CA TRP A 644 8.94 19.41 -32.15
C TRP A 644 8.79 20.77 -31.46
N MET A 645 8.62 21.82 -32.27
CA MET A 645 8.35 23.16 -31.76
C MET A 645 7.20 23.85 -32.50
N ASN A 646 6.42 24.62 -31.75
CA ASN A 646 5.36 25.49 -32.24
C ASN A 646 5.50 26.89 -31.63
N PRO A 647 6.25 27.80 -32.26
CA PRO A 647 6.50 29.12 -31.71
C PRO A 647 5.20 29.95 -31.69
N ALA A 648 4.91 30.62 -30.58
CA ALA A 648 3.77 31.53 -30.45
C ALA A 648 4.13 32.96 -30.89
N THR A 649 5.35 33.43 -30.60
CA THR A 649 5.84 34.75 -31.01
C THR A 649 6.97 34.66 -32.04
N LEU A 650 7.16 35.75 -32.80
CA LEU A 650 8.13 35.87 -33.90
C LEU A 650 8.93 37.17 -33.76
N GLY A 651 10.01 37.30 -34.53
CA GLY A 651 10.83 38.53 -34.58
C GLY A 651 11.86 38.67 -33.47
N GLN A 652 12.08 37.59 -32.70
CA GLN A 652 13.07 37.48 -31.63
C GLN A 652 13.75 36.12 -31.67
N HIS A 653 14.74 35.90 -30.81
CA HIS A 653 15.23 34.55 -30.57
C HIS A 653 14.21 33.78 -29.73
N ASN A 654 13.70 32.66 -30.26
CA ASN A 654 12.85 31.72 -29.52
C ASN A 654 13.60 30.40 -29.44
N ILE A 655 14.10 30.04 -28.25
CA ILE A 655 15.05 28.93 -28.06
C ILE A 655 14.40 27.83 -27.21
N PRO A 656 13.72 26.84 -27.82
CA PRO A 656 13.14 25.71 -27.10
C PRO A 656 14.17 24.85 -26.38
N LEU A 657 15.39 24.71 -26.91
CA LEU A 657 16.42 23.83 -26.35
C LEU A 657 17.82 24.44 -26.47
N GLY A 658 18.61 24.38 -25.41
CA GLY A 658 20.02 24.78 -25.46
C GLY A 658 20.84 24.48 -24.21
N ARG A 659 22.14 24.70 -24.31
CA ARG A 659 23.11 24.60 -23.22
C ARG A 659 24.05 25.81 -23.26
N ASN A 660 24.33 26.42 -22.11
CA ASN A 660 25.16 27.62 -22.02
C ASN A 660 26.16 27.55 -20.86
N ALA A 661 27.42 27.23 -21.19
CA ALA A 661 28.56 27.21 -20.28
C ALA A 661 29.49 28.42 -20.48
N GLY A 662 28.93 29.60 -20.79
CA GLY A 662 29.69 30.83 -20.96
C GLY A 662 30.35 30.93 -22.35
N THR A 663 31.58 30.43 -22.50
CA THR A 663 32.31 30.45 -23.78
C THR A 663 32.05 29.22 -24.66
N VAL A 664 31.35 28.22 -24.13
CA VAL A 664 30.93 26.98 -24.81
C VAL A 664 29.42 26.84 -24.69
N GLY A 665 28.75 26.40 -25.75
CA GLY A 665 27.32 26.13 -25.69
C GLY A 665 26.68 25.98 -27.06
N TRP A 666 25.42 25.58 -27.06
CA TRP A 666 24.64 25.38 -28.26
C TRP A 666 23.18 25.75 -28.03
N ARG A 667 22.48 26.06 -29.12
CA ARG A 667 21.06 26.43 -29.09
C ARG A 667 20.37 26.02 -30.39
N ILE A 668 19.11 25.62 -30.26
CA ILE A 668 18.22 25.28 -31.38
C ILE A 668 16.94 26.11 -31.21
N GLY A 669 16.47 26.74 -32.28
CA GLY A 669 15.24 27.53 -32.25
C GLY A 669 15.03 28.37 -33.50
N SER A 670 14.44 29.57 -33.33
CA SER A 670 14.32 30.56 -34.41
C SER A 670 15.03 31.87 -34.06
N ASN A 671 15.52 32.59 -35.07
CA ASN A 671 16.17 33.90 -34.90
C ASN A 671 15.24 35.09 -35.21
N PRO A 672 15.68 36.35 -35.01
CA PRO A 672 14.85 37.53 -35.25
C PRO A 672 14.39 37.74 -36.70
N SER A 673 14.98 37.01 -37.66
CA SER A 673 14.50 36.97 -39.06
C SER A 673 13.48 35.86 -39.31
N ASN A 674 13.02 35.20 -38.25
CA ASN A 674 12.10 34.06 -38.23
C ASN A 674 12.65 32.81 -38.91
N ASN A 675 13.95 32.71 -39.17
CA ASN A 675 14.51 31.47 -39.70
C ASN A 675 14.83 30.53 -38.55
N ILE A 676 14.65 29.23 -38.76
CA ILE A 676 15.21 28.20 -37.88
C ILE A 676 16.72 28.43 -37.81
N GLU A 677 17.26 28.52 -36.61
CA GLU A 677 18.66 28.76 -36.33
C GLU A 677 19.18 27.70 -35.37
N ILE A 678 20.32 27.12 -35.73
CA ILE A 678 21.11 26.27 -34.85
C ILE A 678 22.49 26.88 -34.72
N SER A 679 22.97 27.02 -33.49
CA SER A 679 24.32 27.50 -33.23
C SER A 679 25.04 26.57 -32.25
N PHE A 680 26.30 26.26 -32.57
CA PHE A 680 27.23 25.53 -31.74
C PHE A 680 28.51 26.35 -31.59
N ARG A 681 28.91 26.61 -30.34
CA ARG A 681 30.14 27.31 -29.96
C ARG A 681 31.01 26.38 -29.12
N ASP A 682 32.25 26.16 -29.56
CA ASP A 682 33.20 25.27 -28.90
C ASP A 682 34.03 25.96 -27.79
N SER A 683 34.85 25.16 -27.08
CA SER A 683 35.82 25.62 -26.06
C SER A 683 36.90 26.58 -26.56
N ASN A 684 37.09 26.71 -27.87
CA ASN A 684 38.01 27.66 -28.49
C ASN A 684 37.28 28.94 -28.95
N ASN A 685 36.01 29.09 -28.60
CA ASN A 685 35.14 30.21 -28.96
C ASN A 685 34.94 30.35 -30.48
N ILE A 686 34.97 29.23 -31.20
CA ILE A 686 34.60 29.12 -32.62
C ILE A 686 33.12 28.74 -32.68
N GLU A 687 32.33 29.52 -33.41
CA GLU A 687 30.89 29.32 -33.54
C GLU A 687 30.52 28.94 -34.99
N VAL A 688 29.70 27.90 -35.13
CA VAL A 688 29.06 27.51 -36.38
C VAL A 688 27.56 27.78 -36.25
N VAL A 689 26.98 28.44 -37.26
CA VAL A 689 25.55 28.78 -37.29
C VAL A 689 24.93 28.26 -38.58
N LEU A 690 23.87 27.46 -38.45
CA LEU A 690 23.03 27.00 -39.56
C LEU A 690 21.71 27.75 -39.53
N ASN A 691 21.26 28.18 -40.71
CA ASN A 691 19.95 28.79 -40.89
C ASN A 691 19.10 27.93 -41.83
N GLY A 692 17.86 27.66 -41.44
CA GLY A 692 16.90 26.87 -42.21
C GLY A 692 15.70 27.70 -42.68
N ASN A 693 14.56 27.04 -42.77
CA ASN A 693 13.31 27.61 -43.25
C ASN A 693 12.78 28.71 -42.31
N THR A 694 11.97 29.62 -42.87
CA THR A 694 11.22 30.59 -42.08
C THR A 694 10.05 29.91 -41.36
N VAL A 695 9.91 30.17 -40.05
CA VAL A 695 8.80 29.69 -39.21
C VAL A 695 7.65 30.69 -39.18
N ASN A 696 6.44 30.16 -38.99
CA ASN A 696 5.24 30.94 -38.71
C ASN A 696 4.74 30.63 -37.30
N ALA A 697 4.09 31.62 -36.67
CA ALA A 697 3.50 31.44 -35.35
C ALA A 697 2.36 30.41 -35.39
N GLY A 698 2.26 29.57 -34.37
CA GLY A 698 1.16 28.61 -34.21
C GLY A 698 1.30 27.34 -35.07
N ILE A 699 2.42 27.13 -35.75
CA ILE A 699 2.65 25.98 -36.64
C ILE A 699 3.72 25.05 -36.05
N TRP A 700 3.42 23.75 -36.02
CA TRP A 700 4.38 22.71 -35.63
C TRP A 700 5.47 22.50 -36.68
N TYR A 701 6.71 22.46 -36.22
CA TYR A 701 7.89 22.13 -37.00
C TYR A 701 8.67 21.03 -36.30
N HIS A 702 9.03 20.00 -37.05
CA HIS A 702 10.01 19.01 -36.62
C HIS A 702 11.40 19.47 -37.06
N ILE A 703 12.31 19.59 -36.11
CA ILE A 703 13.67 20.06 -36.34
C ILE A 703 14.64 18.95 -35.96
N ALA A 704 15.53 18.59 -36.88
CA ALA A 704 16.60 17.64 -36.61
C ALA A 704 17.96 18.20 -37.03
N LEU A 705 18.95 18.04 -36.16
CA LEU A 705 20.36 18.37 -36.43
C LEU A 705 21.18 17.11 -36.37
N VAL A 706 21.95 16.85 -37.42
CA VAL A 706 22.94 15.78 -37.47
C VAL A 706 24.33 16.37 -37.50
N ARG A 707 25.22 15.92 -36.60
CA ARG A 707 26.68 16.09 -36.74
C ARG A 707 27.30 14.75 -37.11
N ASP A 708 27.82 14.66 -38.33
CA ASP A 708 28.45 13.42 -38.80
C ASP A 708 29.93 13.29 -38.42
N ALA A 709 30.46 12.07 -38.53
CA ALA A 709 31.87 11.77 -38.26
C ALA A 709 32.86 12.42 -39.27
N GLY A 710 32.34 13.05 -40.34
CA GLY A 710 33.08 13.84 -41.31
C GLY A 710 33.20 15.32 -40.94
N ASN A 711 32.75 15.71 -39.75
CA ASN A 711 32.63 17.10 -39.29
C ASN A 711 31.68 17.92 -40.18
N THR A 712 30.50 17.40 -40.47
CA THR A 712 29.44 18.14 -41.17
C THR A 712 28.23 18.28 -40.26
N PHE A 713 27.76 19.50 -40.06
CA PHE A 713 26.45 19.76 -39.50
C PHE A 713 25.41 19.82 -40.61
N THR A 714 24.32 19.07 -40.46
CA THR A 714 23.20 19.06 -41.41
C THR A 714 21.90 19.29 -40.67
N LEU A 715 21.15 20.30 -41.11
CA LEU A 715 19.85 20.70 -40.56
C LEU A 715 18.74 20.16 -41.46
N TYR A 716 17.79 19.47 -40.83
CA TYR A 716 16.56 19.00 -41.43
C TYR A 716 15.35 19.70 -40.79
N VAL A 717 14.35 20.01 -41.62
CA VAL A 717 13.08 20.59 -41.17
C VAL A 717 11.96 19.80 -41.82
N ASN A 718 11.03 19.28 -41.01
CA ASN A 718 9.92 18.44 -41.45
C ASN A 718 10.38 17.23 -42.28
N GLY A 719 11.50 16.65 -41.86
CA GLY A 719 12.13 15.49 -42.47
C GLY A 719 12.89 15.74 -43.79
N GLU A 720 12.99 16.99 -44.24
CA GLU A 720 13.76 17.34 -45.45
C GLU A 720 15.03 18.09 -45.09
N GLU A 721 16.15 17.79 -45.77
CA GLU A 721 17.40 18.54 -45.62
C GLU A 721 17.22 19.98 -46.12
N VAL A 722 17.55 20.97 -45.29
CA VAL A 722 17.43 22.39 -45.65
C VAL A 722 18.77 23.12 -45.70
N ASN A 723 19.77 22.66 -44.95
CA ASN A 723 21.11 23.26 -44.95
C ASN A 723 22.16 22.25 -44.44
N SER A 724 23.36 22.34 -44.98
CA SER A 724 24.52 21.55 -44.56
C SER A 724 25.78 22.40 -44.62
N THR A 725 26.61 22.36 -43.57
CA THR A 725 27.88 23.10 -43.50
C THR A 725 28.97 22.26 -42.86
N VAL A 726 30.21 22.50 -43.29
CA VAL A 726 31.38 21.95 -42.61
C VAL A 726 31.48 22.56 -41.22
N ASP A 727 31.64 21.72 -40.22
CA ASP A 727 31.98 22.09 -38.86
C ASP A 727 33.46 22.52 -38.81
N ILE A 728 33.67 23.80 -38.49
CA ILE A 728 35.00 24.41 -38.38
C ILE A 728 35.48 24.51 -36.94
N THR A 729 34.71 24.00 -35.98
CA THR A 729 35.11 23.95 -34.57
C THR A 729 36.31 23.02 -34.39
N THR A 730 37.08 23.30 -33.34
CA THR A 730 38.34 22.61 -33.02
C THR A 730 38.46 22.27 -31.53
N GLY A 731 37.56 22.79 -30.70
CA GLY A 731 37.39 22.46 -29.28
C GLY A 731 36.20 21.54 -29.04
N ASN A 732 35.93 21.23 -27.78
CA ASN A 732 34.77 20.43 -27.38
C ASN A 732 33.52 21.30 -27.13
N PHE A 733 32.37 20.65 -27.04
CA PHE A 733 31.08 21.24 -26.71
C PHE A 733 30.65 20.98 -25.26
N SER A 734 31.52 20.35 -24.47
CA SER A 734 31.31 19.97 -23.08
C SER A 734 31.20 21.19 -22.17
N GLY A 735 30.37 21.08 -21.13
CA GLY A 735 30.11 22.12 -20.13
C GLY A 735 29.91 21.51 -18.75
N ALA A 736 29.79 22.34 -17.71
CA ALA A 736 29.35 21.88 -16.39
C ALA A 736 28.00 22.52 -16.02
N THR A 737 27.19 22.80 -17.04
CA THR A 737 25.93 23.55 -16.93
C THR A 737 24.78 22.72 -17.48
N PRO A 738 23.60 22.79 -16.83
CA PRO A 738 22.38 22.16 -17.29
C PRO A 738 22.06 22.40 -18.76
N ILE A 739 21.39 21.42 -19.39
CA ILE A 739 20.58 21.70 -20.58
C ILE A 739 19.30 22.39 -20.08
N THR A 740 18.89 23.45 -20.78
CA THR A 740 17.66 24.15 -20.49
C THR A 740 16.66 23.97 -21.63
N MET A 741 15.43 23.64 -21.26
CA MET A 741 14.28 23.76 -22.14
C MET A 741 13.55 25.07 -21.87
N ALA A 742 13.21 25.78 -22.94
CA ALA A 742 12.49 27.06 -22.96
C ALA A 742 13.12 28.25 -22.24
N ASN A 743 14.25 28.07 -21.54
CA ASN A 743 14.89 29.14 -20.79
C ASN A 743 16.40 29.22 -21.02
N PHE A 744 16.80 29.86 -22.12
CA PHE A 744 18.19 30.28 -22.34
C PHE A 744 18.46 31.68 -21.71
N ALA A 745 17.81 32.04 -20.59
CA ALA A 745 17.73 33.42 -20.10
C ALA A 745 18.98 33.98 -19.40
N ASN A 746 20.02 33.19 -19.10
CA ASN A 746 21.31 33.80 -18.73
C ASN A 746 21.91 34.63 -19.89
N ASN A 747 21.36 34.51 -21.11
CA ASN A 747 21.66 35.34 -22.29
C ASN A 747 20.44 36.09 -22.90
N GLY A 748 19.23 36.00 -22.31
CA GLY A 748 18.04 36.75 -22.75
C GLY A 748 17.24 36.20 -23.93
N PHE A 749 17.22 34.88 -24.17
CA PHE A 749 16.48 34.24 -25.28
C PHE A 749 15.46 33.20 -24.78
N PRO A 750 14.30 33.61 -24.25
CA PRO A 750 13.25 32.68 -23.83
C PRO A 750 12.57 32.00 -25.02
N TYR A 751 11.93 30.86 -24.78
CA TYR A 751 10.98 30.27 -25.71
C TYR A 751 9.55 30.66 -25.32
N ASP A 752 8.75 30.98 -26.33
CA ASP A 752 7.34 31.32 -26.19
C ASP A 752 6.60 30.54 -27.28
N GLY A 753 5.92 29.47 -26.86
CA GLY A 753 5.31 28.49 -27.75
C GLY A 753 5.10 27.12 -27.09
N LEU A 754 4.61 26.17 -27.88
CA LEU A 754 4.48 24.77 -27.48
C LEU A 754 5.73 23.99 -27.89
N MET A 755 6.11 23.00 -27.09
CA MET A 755 7.21 22.09 -27.39
C MET A 755 6.81 20.68 -26.98
N ASP A 756 7.30 19.73 -27.76
CA ASP A 756 6.90 18.32 -27.69
C ASP A 756 8.07 17.45 -28.17
N ASP A 757 8.12 16.20 -27.69
CA ASP A 757 8.97 15.13 -28.21
C ASP A 757 10.45 15.55 -28.44
N VAL A 758 11.22 15.72 -27.36
CA VAL A 758 12.64 16.11 -27.43
C VAL A 758 13.53 14.87 -27.33
N ALA A 759 14.38 14.63 -28.33
CA ALA A 759 15.26 13.46 -28.39
C ALA A 759 16.72 13.81 -28.69
N ILE A 760 17.64 13.07 -28.05
CA ILE A 760 19.09 13.16 -28.28
C ILE A 760 19.64 11.77 -28.55
N PHE A 761 20.41 11.64 -29.62
CA PHE A 761 21.06 10.40 -30.07
C PHE A 761 22.59 10.59 -30.06
N ASN A 762 23.33 9.56 -29.67
CA ASN A 762 24.79 9.49 -29.85
C ASN A 762 25.19 8.86 -31.20
N THR A 763 24.23 8.75 -32.11
CA THR A 763 24.40 8.18 -33.44
C THR A 763 24.00 9.17 -34.53
N ILE A 764 24.48 8.90 -35.74
CA ILE A 764 24.10 9.61 -36.95
C ILE A 764 22.82 8.97 -37.48
N LEU A 765 21.71 9.70 -37.47
CA LEU A 765 20.49 9.25 -38.15
C LEU A 765 20.57 9.55 -39.65
N SER A 766 20.05 8.64 -40.47
CA SER A 766 19.97 8.86 -41.91
C SER A 766 18.82 9.82 -42.24
N ALA A 767 18.87 10.45 -43.42
CA ALA A 767 17.75 11.27 -43.90
C ALA A 767 16.42 10.50 -43.94
N ASN A 768 16.46 9.17 -44.17
CA ASN A 768 15.26 8.33 -44.15
C ASN A 768 14.73 8.13 -42.72
N ASP A 769 15.62 7.96 -41.74
CA ASP A 769 15.21 7.79 -40.33
C ASP A 769 14.57 9.08 -39.81
N ILE A 770 15.19 10.24 -40.08
CA ILE A 770 14.64 11.56 -39.73
C ILE A 770 13.29 11.79 -40.43
N LYS A 771 13.15 11.35 -41.69
CA LYS A 771 11.88 11.43 -42.40
C LYS A 771 10.83 10.51 -41.79
N ALA A 772 11.22 9.32 -41.33
CA ALA A 772 10.34 8.39 -40.65
C ALA A 772 9.87 8.95 -39.30
N HIS A 773 10.77 9.49 -38.48
CA HIS A 773 10.44 10.14 -37.21
C HIS A 773 9.44 11.30 -37.40
N TYR A 774 9.67 12.16 -38.41
CA TYR A 774 8.71 13.20 -38.79
C TYR A 774 7.32 12.63 -39.13
N ASN A 775 7.26 11.59 -39.98
CA ASN A 775 6.00 10.99 -40.38
C ASN A 775 5.29 10.30 -39.21
N ASN A 776 6.03 9.69 -38.29
CA ASN A 776 5.49 9.09 -37.07
C ASN A 776 4.89 10.15 -36.14
N GLY A 777 5.57 11.28 -35.96
CA GLY A 777 5.03 12.40 -35.19
C GLY A 777 3.77 13.02 -35.80
N LEU A 778 3.58 12.94 -37.13
CA LEU A 778 2.32 13.37 -37.77
C LEU A 778 1.12 12.49 -37.44
N VAL A 779 1.35 11.23 -37.06
CA VAL A 779 0.30 10.26 -36.72
C VAL A 779 0.19 10.00 -35.22
N GLY A 780 0.95 10.73 -34.39
CA GLY A 780 0.88 10.64 -32.94
C GLY A 780 1.71 9.50 -32.33
N ASN A 781 2.71 8.99 -33.04
CA ASN A 781 3.52 7.83 -32.63
C ASN A 781 4.91 8.21 -32.07
N GLY A 782 5.25 9.51 -32.05
CA GLY A 782 6.55 9.99 -31.54
C GLY A 782 7.75 9.31 -32.19
N PHE A 783 8.76 9.03 -31.36
CA PHE A 783 9.97 8.29 -31.77
C PHE A 783 9.90 6.80 -31.45
N GLU A 784 8.77 6.27 -31.01
CA GLU A 784 8.65 4.86 -30.67
C GLU A 784 8.71 3.97 -31.93
N ASN A 785 9.45 2.85 -31.83
CA ASN A 785 9.46 1.75 -32.79
C ASN A 785 8.12 1.01 -32.69
N HIS A 786 7.08 1.58 -33.31
CA HIS A 786 5.83 0.89 -33.47
C HIS A 786 5.95 -0.22 -34.51
N ASP A 787 5.54 -1.42 -34.12
CA ASP A 787 5.33 -2.51 -35.05
C ASP A 787 4.18 -2.15 -36.02
N THR A 788 4.50 -2.13 -37.31
CA THR A 788 3.55 -1.83 -38.39
C THR A 788 3.44 -2.98 -39.38
N THR A 789 4.11 -4.10 -39.12
CA THR A 789 4.11 -5.24 -40.02
C THR A 789 2.93 -6.13 -39.66
N PRO A 790 2.03 -6.44 -40.60
CA PRO A 790 0.92 -7.34 -40.29
C PRO A 790 1.38 -8.80 -40.16
N PRO A 791 0.77 -9.58 -39.26
CA PRO A 791 1.11 -10.99 -39.09
C PRO A 791 0.74 -11.86 -40.31
N VAL A 792 1.43 -13.00 -40.46
CA VAL A 792 1.26 -13.92 -41.60
C VAL A 792 0.62 -15.24 -41.15
N ILE A 793 -0.55 -15.57 -41.73
CA ILE A 793 -1.26 -16.84 -41.50
C ILE A 793 -0.87 -17.91 -42.54
N THR A 794 -0.61 -19.13 -42.10
CA THR A 794 -0.34 -20.32 -42.93
C THR A 794 -1.27 -21.48 -42.57
N LEU A 795 -2.02 -22.01 -43.55
CA LEU A 795 -2.95 -23.13 -43.33
C LEU A 795 -2.22 -24.45 -43.03
N VAL A 796 -2.69 -25.21 -42.05
CA VAL A 796 -2.20 -26.57 -41.77
C VAL A 796 -3.09 -27.61 -42.46
N GLY A 797 -2.54 -28.38 -43.39
CA GLY A 797 -3.28 -29.43 -44.11
C GLY A 797 -3.87 -28.97 -45.44
N ALA A 798 -4.76 -29.79 -46.02
CA ALA A 798 -5.22 -29.61 -47.40
C ALA A 798 -6.15 -28.39 -47.57
N ASN A 799 -6.00 -27.70 -48.70
CA ASN A 799 -6.94 -26.70 -49.20
C ASN A 799 -7.10 -26.89 -50.73
N PRO A 800 -8.24 -27.40 -51.23
CA PRO A 800 -9.47 -27.71 -50.48
C PRO A 800 -9.35 -28.95 -49.57
N GLN A 801 -10.13 -28.98 -48.48
CA GLN A 801 -10.36 -30.16 -47.65
C GLN A 801 -11.60 -30.91 -48.17
N GLN A 802 -11.42 -32.12 -48.71
CA GLN A 802 -12.52 -32.93 -49.22
C GLN A 802 -13.11 -33.85 -48.15
N LEU A 803 -14.44 -33.86 -48.01
CA LEU A 803 -15.20 -34.71 -47.10
C LEU A 803 -16.46 -35.27 -47.78
N THR A 804 -17.04 -36.35 -47.26
CA THR A 804 -18.29 -36.92 -47.81
C THR A 804 -19.52 -36.43 -47.03
N VAL A 805 -20.66 -36.26 -47.71
CA VAL A 805 -21.94 -35.88 -47.09
C VAL A 805 -22.26 -36.78 -45.89
N GLY A 806 -22.59 -36.16 -44.76
CA GLY A 806 -22.89 -36.82 -43.49
C GLY A 806 -21.68 -37.11 -42.61
N SER A 807 -20.45 -36.86 -43.07
CA SER A 807 -19.24 -36.97 -42.24
C SER A 807 -19.14 -35.84 -41.21
N THR A 808 -18.36 -36.04 -40.16
CA THR A 808 -18.03 -34.99 -39.18
C THR A 808 -16.95 -34.06 -39.73
N TYR A 809 -17.20 -32.75 -39.69
CA TYR A 809 -16.18 -31.74 -40.00
C TYR A 809 -15.15 -31.66 -38.86
N THR A 810 -13.86 -31.76 -39.19
CA THR A 810 -12.75 -31.53 -38.24
C THR A 810 -11.84 -30.45 -38.83
N GLU A 811 -11.70 -29.34 -38.10
CA GLU A 811 -10.81 -28.24 -38.48
C GLU A 811 -9.34 -28.67 -38.41
N LEU A 812 -8.56 -28.44 -39.47
CA LEU A 812 -7.13 -28.80 -39.52
C LEU A 812 -6.22 -27.71 -38.94
N GLY A 813 -6.77 -26.52 -38.67
CA GLY A 813 -6.07 -25.38 -38.09
C GLY A 813 -5.21 -24.59 -39.09
N ALA A 814 -4.51 -23.60 -38.54
CA ALA A 814 -3.54 -22.75 -39.19
C ALA A 814 -2.46 -22.35 -38.16
N THR A 815 -1.32 -21.84 -38.63
CA THR A 815 -0.29 -21.19 -37.82
C THR A 815 -0.18 -19.72 -38.18
N ALA A 816 0.21 -18.87 -37.24
CA ALA A 816 0.46 -17.46 -37.48
C ALA A 816 1.79 -17.04 -36.89
N THR A 817 2.56 -16.27 -37.66
CA THR A 817 3.84 -15.70 -37.23
C THR A 817 3.92 -14.24 -37.61
N ASP A 818 4.52 -13.48 -36.72
CA ASP A 818 4.81 -12.06 -36.84
C ASP A 818 6.33 -11.84 -36.69
N ASP A 819 6.86 -10.76 -37.28
CA ASP A 819 8.29 -10.43 -37.21
C ASP A 819 8.71 -9.82 -35.87
N VAL A 820 7.78 -9.22 -35.11
CA VAL A 820 8.01 -8.67 -33.77
C VAL A 820 7.45 -9.60 -32.68
N ASP A 821 6.19 -10.01 -32.79
CA ASP A 821 5.51 -10.84 -31.77
C ASP A 821 5.83 -12.35 -31.87
N GLY A 822 6.54 -12.78 -32.91
CA GLY A 822 6.93 -14.17 -33.09
C GLY A 822 5.73 -15.09 -33.37
N ASN A 823 5.56 -16.18 -32.62
CA ASN A 823 4.48 -17.16 -32.90
C ASN A 823 3.20 -16.82 -32.15
N ILE A 824 2.21 -16.27 -32.87
CA ILE A 824 0.90 -15.88 -32.34
C ILE A 824 -0.22 -16.85 -32.75
N THR A 825 0.11 -18.10 -33.09
CA THR A 825 -0.85 -19.11 -33.58
C THR A 825 -2.06 -19.31 -32.66
N ALA A 826 -1.88 -19.16 -31.34
CA ALA A 826 -2.97 -19.32 -30.37
C ALA A 826 -4.07 -18.25 -30.51
N ASN A 827 -3.77 -17.12 -31.16
CA ASN A 827 -4.67 -15.98 -31.28
C ASN A 827 -5.52 -16.01 -32.57
N ILE A 828 -5.32 -17.02 -33.43
CA ILE A 828 -6.10 -17.14 -34.67
C ILE A 828 -7.57 -17.41 -34.35
N VAL A 829 -8.44 -16.57 -34.90
CA VAL A 829 -9.89 -16.76 -34.89
C VAL A 829 -10.28 -17.50 -36.16
N ILE A 830 -10.92 -18.67 -35.99
CA ILE A 830 -11.38 -19.52 -37.10
C ILE A 830 -12.90 -19.49 -37.16
N ASP A 831 -13.46 -19.02 -38.27
CA ASP A 831 -14.90 -19.10 -38.54
C ASP A 831 -15.20 -20.21 -39.56
N SER A 832 -15.79 -21.30 -39.07
CA SER A 832 -16.26 -22.44 -39.87
C SER A 832 -17.78 -22.57 -39.91
N SER A 833 -18.51 -21.55 -39.46
CA SER A 833 -19.97 -21.58 -39.32
C SER A 833 -20.71 -21.83 -40.65
N ALA A 834 -20.08 -21.52 -41.78
CA ALA A 834 -20.63 -21.73 -43.11
C ALA A 834 -20.57 -23.20 -43.57
N VAL A 835 -19.79 -24.08 -42.91
CA VAL A 835 -19.62 -25.48 -43.34
C VAL A 835 -20.88 -26.29 -43.07
N ASN A 836 -21.49 -26.83 -44.14
CA ASN A 836 -22.69 -27.67 -44.04
C ASN A 836 -22.41 -29.09 -44.55
N MET A 837 -22.27 -30.04 -43.63
CA MET A 837 -22.00 -31.45 -43.95
C MET A 837 -23.23 -32.23 -44.44
N SER A 838 -24.41 -31.61 -44.49
CA SER A 838 -25.66 -32.28 -44.93
C SER A 838 -25.96 -32.09 -46.41
N ALA A 839 -25.16 -31.29 -47.12
CA ALA A 839 -25.34 -31.02 -48.54
C ALA A 839 -23.99 -31.03 -49.27
N GLU A 840 -24.01 -31.43 -50.54
CA GLU A 840 -22.85 -31.30 -51.42
C GLU A 840 -22.59 -29.83 -51.72
N GLY A 841 -21.32 -29.42 -51.71
CA GLY A 841 -20.96 -28.03 -51.97
C GLY A 841 -19.57 -27.65 -51.48
N ASN A 842 -19.16 -26.44 -51.84
CA ASN A 842 -17.93 -25.82 -51.36
C ASN A 842 -18.28 -24.78 -50.30
N TYR A 843 -17.72 -24.94 -49.11
CA TYR A 843 -17.92 -24.07 -47.96
C TYR A 843 -16.62 -23.36 -47.59
N THR A 844 -16.69 -22.08 -47.25
CA THR A 844 -15.51 -21.29 -46.91
C THR A 844 -15.35 -21.22 -45.40
N VAL A 845 -14.11 -21.44 -44.94
CA VAL A 845 -13.66 -21.21 -43.56
C VAL A 845 -12.67 -20.04 -43.60
N THR A 846 -12.83 -19.05 -42.73
CA THR A 846 -11.92 -17.89 -42.64
C THR A 846 -11.01 -17.99 -41.43
N TYR A 847 -9.82 -17.43 -41.57
CA TYR A 847 -8.79 -17.35 -40.54
C TYR A 847 -8.31 -15.91 -40.45
N ASP A 848 -8.46 -15.34 -39.26
CA ASP A 848 -8.12 -13.95 -38.94
C ASP A 848 -7.24 -13.94 -37.69
N VAL A 849 -6.25 -13.05 -37.65
CA VAL A 849 -5.40 -12.84 -36.47
C VAL A 849 -4.92 -11.39 -36.45
N ASN A 850 -4.85 -10.84 -35.25
CA ASN A 850 -4.22 -9.56 -34.98
C ASN A 850 -3.01 -9.80 -34.08
N ASP A 851 -1.97 -9.01 -34.28
CA ASP A 851 -0.81 -8.98 -33.39
C ASP A 851 -1.09 -8.12 -32.14
N THR A 852 -0.08 -7.97 -31.28
CA THR A 852 -0.20 -7.18 -30.03
C THR A 852 -0.30 -5.67 -30.32
N ALA A 853 0.32 -5.21 -31.41
CA ALA A 853 0.27 -3.82 -31.87
C ALA A 853 -1.04 -3.44 -32.57
N GLY A 854 -1.91 -4.42 -32.85
CA GLY A 854 -3.20 -4.24 -33.51
C GLY A 854 -3.15 -4.32 -35.04
N ASN A 855 -2.04 -4.70 -35.65
CA ASN A 855 -1.99 -4.93 -37.10
C ASN A 855 -2.78 -6.19 -37.45
N VAL A 856 -3.52 -6.12 -38.56
CA VAL A 856 -4.46 -7.17 -38.97
C VAL A 856 -3.86 -7.99 -40.11
N ALA A 857 -3.74 -9.30 -39.93
CA ALA A 857 -3.31 -10.20 -41.00
C ALA A 857 -4.21 -10.09 -42.23
N THR A 858 -3.64 -10.32 -43.41
CA THR A 858 -4.48 -10.57 -44.59
C THR A 858 -5.28 -11.85 -44.35
N GLN A 859 -6.61 -11.74 -44.35
CA GLN A 859 -7.51 -12.88 -44.10
C GLN A 859 -7.20 -14.04 -45.05
N VAL A 860 -6.98 -15.22 -44.47
CA VAL A 860 -6.76 -16.46 -45.22
C VAL A 860 -8.04 -17.28 -45.22
N THR A 861 -8.29 -18.03 -46.30
CA THR A 861 -9.49 -18.86 -46.43
C THR A 861 -9.16 -20.30 -46.82
N ARG A 862 -9.91 -21.26 -46.26
CA ARG A 862 -9.92 -22.66 -46.67
C ARG A 862 -11.26 -23.02 -47.30
N THR A 863 -11.23 -23.79 -48.39
CA THR A 863 -12.43 -24.39 -48.97
C THR A 863 -12.62 -25.82 -48.43
N VAL A 864 -13.80 -26.11 -47.88
CA VAL A 864 -14.26 -27.45 -47.51
C VAL A 864 -15.20 -27.94 -48.60
N GLU A 865 -14.79 -28.97 -49.33
CA GLU A 865 -15.53 -29.55 -50.45
C GLU A 865 -16.25 -30.82 -49.99
N VAL A 866 -17.59 -30.80 -49.99
CA VAL A 866 -18.43 -31.92 -49.56
C VAL A 866 -18.99 -32.67 -50.78
N VAL A 867 -18.70 -33.97 -50.88
CA VAL A 867 -19.03 -34.84 -52.04
C VAL A 867 -19.93 -36.04 -51.67
N SER A 868 -20.60 -36.69 -52.62
CA SER A 868 -21.52 -37.83 -52.38
C SER A 868 -20.85 -39.09 -51.79
N SER A 869 -21.61 -39.90 -51.06
CA SER A 869 -21.25 -41.28 -50.70
C SER A 869 -21.96 -42.30 -51.62
N THR A 870 -21.28 -43.37 -52.05
CA THR A 870 -21.84 -44.42 -52.92
C THR A 870 -22.59 -45.49 -52.08
N LEU A 871 -23.83 -45.84 -52.43
CA LEU A 871 -24.75 -46.63 -51.57
C LEU A 871 -24.53 -48.17 -51.57
N TYR A 872 -23.87 -48.73 -52.60
CA TYR A 872 -23.60 -50.17 -52.72
C TYR A 872 -22.36 -50.43 -53.59
N SER A 873 -21.83 -51.65 -53.52
CA SER A 873 -20.78 -52.14 -54.42
C SER A 873 -21.37 -53.00 -55.53
N VAL A 874 -20.76 -52.94 -56.74
CA VAL A 874 -21.21 -53.69 -57.93
C VAL A 874 -20.08 -54.57 -58.47
N GLN A 875 -20.40 -55.83 -58.77
CA GLN A 875 -19.56 -56.72 -59.57
C GLN A 875 -20.35 -57.23 -60.78
N ASN A 876 -19.75 -57.21 -61.97
CA ASN A 876 -20.37 -57.70 -63.20
C ASN A 876 -19.43 -58.72 -63.87
N ASP A 877 -19.92 -59.93 -64.11
CA ASP A 877 -19.14 -61.02 -64.72
C ASP A 877 -19.45 -61.23 -66.21
N GLY A 878 -20.25 -60.35 -66.80
CA GLY A 878 -20.70 -60.38 -68.19
C GLY A 878 -22.10 -60.98 -68.34
N ASN A 879 -22.44 -62.01 -67.57
CA ASN A 879 -23.77 -62.63 -67.61
C ASN A 879 -24.67 -62.12 -66.47
N THR A 880 -24.10 -61.86 -65.30
CA THR A 880 -24.82 -61.36 -64.14
C THR A 880 -24.18 -60.09 -63.56
N SER A 881 -25.01 -59.25 -62.95
CA SER A 881 -24.58 -58.12 -62.12
C SER A 881 -24.99 -58.38 -60.68
N THR A 882 -24.02 -58.26 -59.77
CA THR A 882 -24.15 -58.50 -58.34
C THR A 882 -24.02 -57.17 -57.59
N TYR A 883 -25.00 -56.86 -56.76
CA TYR A 883 -25.10 -55.63 -55.99
C TYR A 883 -25.12 -55.97 -54.50
N THR A 884 -24.17 -55.44 -53.72
CA THR A 884 -24.02 -55.79 -52.31
C THR A 884 -24.08 -54.55 -51.42
N SER A 885 -24.98 -54.58 -50.43
CA SER A 885 -25.12 -53.55 -49.38
C SER A 885 -25.58 -54.18 -48.06
N GLY A 886 -25.04 -53.73 -46.92
CA GLY A 886 -25.36 -54.26 -45.59
C GLY A 886 -25.25 -55.78 -45.40
N GLY A 887 -24.40 -56.46 -46.18
CA GLY A 887 -24.27 -57.93 -46.17
C GLY A 887 -25.32 -58.68 -47.01
N THR A 888 -26.32 -57.98 -47.54
CA THR A 888 -27.30 -58.50 -48.51
C THR A 888 -26.75 -58.38 -49.92
N THR A 889 -27.05 -59.38 -50.75
CA THR A 889 -26.61 -59.43 -52.15
C THR A 889 -27.79 -59.66 -53.09
N ILE A 890 -27.92 -58.80 -54.10
CA ILE A 890 -28.87 -58.96 -55.21
C ILE A 890 -28.09 -59.35 -56.46
N VAL A 891 -28.46 -60.48 -57.05
CA VAL A 891 -27.86 -60.95 -58.31
C VAL A 891 -28.90 -60.85 -59.42
N ILE A 892 -28.50 -60.23 -60.53
CA ILE A 892 -29.35 -59.97 -61.68
C ILE A 892 -28.72 -60.61 -62.90
N ASP A 893 -29.48 -61.42 -63.63
CA ASP A 893 -29.09 -61.82 -64.98
C ASP A 893 -29.25 -60.62 -65.93
N ASN A 894 -28.12 -60.21 -66.54
CA ASN A 894 -28.05 -59.04 -67.40
C ASN A 894 -28.93 -59.19 -68.65
N ALA A 895 -29.20 -60.42 -69.11
CA ALA A 895 -30.10 -60.68 -70.23
C ALA A 895 -31.55 -60.34 -69.93
N LEU A 896 -31.92 -60.25 -68.65
CA LEU A 896 -33.28 -59.88 -68.23
C LEU A 896 -33.57 -58.40 -68.39
N GLY A 897 -32.57 -57.52 -68.61
CA GLY A 897 -32.79 -56.09 -68.84
C GLY A 897 -33.54 -55.40 -67.68
N VAL A 898 -33.06 -55.61 -66.45
CA VAL A 898 -33.52 -54.93 -65.23
C VAL A 898 -32.91 -53.52 -65.19
N THR A 899 -33.71 -52.53 -64.83
CA THR A 899 -33.23 -51.15 -64.63
C THR A 899 -32.86 -50.95 -63.17
N VAL A 900 -31.69 -50.38 -62.92
CA VAL A 900 -31.25 -50.02 -61.56
C VAL A 900 -31.16 -48.52 -61.45
N LYS A 901 -31.77 -47.95 -60.40
CA LYS A 901 -31.66 -46.53 -60.08
C LYS A 901 -31.49 -46.33 -58.57
N GLU A 902 -30.90 -45.22 -58.20
CA GLU A 902 -30.81 -44.78 -56.81
C GLU A 902 -31.83 -43.68 -56.55
N GLU A 903 -32.64 -43.84 -55.51
CA GLU A 903 -33.64 -42.85 -55.13
C GLU A 903 -33.90 -42.94 -53.62
N ASN A 904 -33.92 -41.80 -52.93
CA ASN A 904 -34.22 -41.69 -51.49
C ASN A 904 -33.38 -42.62 -50.59
N GLY A 905 -32.07 -42.75 -50.86
CA GLY A 905 -31.16 -43.58 -50.05
C GLY A 905 -31.36 -45.09 -50.22
N LYS A 906 -32.00 -45.52 -51.32
CA LYS A 906 -32.19 -46.93 -51.67
C LYS A 906 -31.78 -47.20 -53.12
N ALA A 907 -31.25 -48.39 -53.35
CA ALA A 907 -31.10 -48.95 -54.70
C ALA A 907 -32.42 -49.63 -55.11
N ILE A 908 -33.00 -49.19 -56.22
CA ILE A 908 -34.28 -49.69 -56.74
C ILE A 908 -34.03 -50.41 -58.05
N PHE A 909 -34.33 -51.70 -58.06
CA PHE A 909 -34.20 -52.61 -59.19
C PHE A 909 -35.60 -52.87 -59.76
N THR A 910 -35.84 -52.57 -61.03
CA THR A 910 -37.17 -52.73 -61.63
C THR A 910 -37.15 -53.51 -62.94
N LYS A 911 -38.18 -54.35 -63.15
CA LYS A 911 -38.42 -55.04 -64.40
C LYS A 911 -39.89 -55.06 -64.76
N THR A 912 -40.21 -54.64 -65.98
CA THR A 912 -41.57 -54.64 -66.50
C THR A 912 -41.79 -55.82 -67.44
N ASP A 913 -42.90 -56.54 -67.26
CA ASP A 913 -43.32 -57.61 -68.15
C ASP A 913 -44.01 -57.08 -69.42
N VAL A 914 -44.32 -57.99 -70.35
CA VAL A 914 -44.96 -57.66 -71.64
C VAL A 914 -46.40 -57.14 -71.51
N SER A 915 -47.02 -57.28 -70.33
CA SER A 915 -48.36 -56.76 -70.02
C SER A 915 -48.34 -55.38 -69.37
N GLY A 916 -47.15 -54.83 -69.07
CA GLY A 916 -46.96 -53.53 -68.43
C GLY A 916 -46.96 -53.57 -66.89
N LYS A 917 -46.85 -54.77 -66.29
CA LYS A 917 -46.70 -54.94 -64.84
C LYS A 917 -45.23 -54.88 -64.46
N GLU A 918 -44.88 -54.02 -63.51
CA GLU A 918 -43.51 -53.85 -63.02
C GLU A 918 -43.31 -54.60 -61.70
N ALA A 919 -42.32 -55.47 -61.65
CA ALA A 919 -41.74 -56.05 -60.44
C ALA A 919 -40.59 -55.16 -59.95
N TYR A 920 -40.47 -54.96 -58.64
CA TYR A 920 -39.38 -54.17 -58.07
C TYR A 920 -38.79 -54.76 -56.79
N ILE A 921 -37.50 -54.46 -56.57
CA ILE A 921 -36.77 -54.66 -55.32
C ILE A 921 -36.18 -53.32 -54.89
N GLU A 922 -36.41 -52.91 -53.65
CA GLU A 922 -35.70 -51.79 -53.01
C GLU A 922 -34.72 -52.36 -51.97
N MET A 923 -33.45 -51.97 -52.06
CA MET A 923 -32.41 -52.29 -51.08
C MET A 923 -31.94 -51.03 -50.38
N SER A 924 -32.04 -51.00 -49.06
CA SER A 924 -31.50 -49.93 -48.20
C SER A 924 -30.01 -50.15 -47.92
N ASN A 925 -29.30 -49.12 -47.44
CA ASN A 925 -27.87 -49.19 -47.09
C ASN A 925 -27.51 -50.23 -46.02
N ASP A 926 -28.47 -50.56 -45.14
CA ASP A 926 -28.32 -51.60 -44.11
C ASP A 926 -28.57 -53.02 -44.65
N GLY A 927 -28.81 -53.16 -45.95
CA GLY A 927 -29.08 -54.43 -46.61
C GLY A 927 -30.52 -54.92 -46.49
N SER A 928 -31.42 -54.15 -45.89
CA SER A 928 -32.84 -54.51 -45.80
C SER A 928 -33.53 -54.49 -47.18
N LEU A 929 -34.36 -55.48 -47.48
CA LEU A 929 -35.06 -55.61 -48.77
C LEU A 929 -36.57 -55.44 -48.68
N ILE A 930 -37.14 -54.74 -49.67
CA ILE A 930 -38.58 -54.65 -49.92
C ILE A 930 -38.84 -55.05 -51.37
N THR A 931 -39.82 -55.93 -51.60
CA THR A 931 -40.17 -56.40 -52.95
C THR A 931 -41.66 -56.23 -53.24
N GLY A 932 -42.03 -56.00 -54.50
CA GLY A 932 -43.44 -55.88 -54.88
C GLY A 932 -43.71 -55.85 -56.38
N TYR A 933 -44.99 -55.76 -56.76
CA TYR A 933 -45.43 -55.57 -58.15
C TYR A 933 -46.40 -54.39 -58.27
N ARG A 934 -46.42 -53.69 -59.41
CA ARG A 934 -47.37 -52.59 -59.74
C ARG A 934 -47.75 -52.57 -61.22
N THR A 935 -49.00 -52.22 -61.56
CA THR A 935 -49.50 -52.10 -62.96
C THR A 935 -50.00 -50.69 -63.25
N GLY A 936 -49.26 -49.88 -64.01
CA GLY A 936 -49.70 -48.52 -64.38
C GLY A 936 -50.02 -47.61 -63.17
N THR A 937 -50.46 -46.38 -63.44
CA THR A 937 -50.49 -45.24 -62.48
C THR A 937 -51.53 -45.34 -61.34
N THR A 938 -52.10 -46.50 -61.05
CA THR A 938 -52.95 -46.74 -59.87
C THR A 938 -52.61 -48.10 -59.26
N SER A 939 -52.16 -48.10 -58.00
CA SER A 939 -51.81 -49.28 -57.24
C SER A 939 -53.05 -50.12 -56.91
N ASP A 940 -53.26 -51.24 -57.61
CA ASP A 940 -54.08 -52.33 -57.09
C ASP A 940 -53.19 -53.49 -56.62
N ASN A 941 -53.35 -53.83 -55.34
CA ASN A 941 -52.68 -54.87 -54.54
C ASN A 941 -51.19 -54.69 -54.20
N LYS A 942 -50.92 -53.89 -53.14
CA LYS A 942 -49.82 -54.19 -52.22
C LYS A 942 -50.09 -55.54 -51.56
N THR A 943 -49.52 -56.63 -52.06
CA THR A 943 -49.21 -57.77 -51.18
C THR A 943 -48.01 -57.33 -50.35
N THR A 944 -48.27 -56.80 -49.16
CA THR A 944 -47.24 -56.56 -48.15
C THR A 944 -46.63 -57.89 -47.73
N ALA A 945 -45.50 -58.26 -48.34
CA ALA A 945 -44.51 -59.10 -47.68
C ALA A 945 -43.60 -58.14 -46.91
N ASN A 946 -43.73 -58.12 -45.58
CA ASN A 946 -42.94 -57.25 -44.70
C ASN A 946 -41.45 -57.59 -44.80
N GLY A 947 -40.62 -56.54 -44.69
CA GLY A 947 -39.20 -56.50 -45.07
C GLY A 947 -38.33 -57.65 -44.55
N PHE A 948 -37.42 -58.07 -45.43
CA PHE A 948 -36.45 -59.12 -45.15
C PHE A 948 -35.22 -58.55 -44.45
N ALA A 949 -34.68 -59.30 -43.49
CA ALA A 949 -33.50 -58.92 -42.73
C ALA A 949 -32.22 -59.02 -43.56
N ALA A 950 -31.18 -58.31 -43.12
CA ALA A 950 -29.84 -58.32 -43.70
C ALA A 950 -29.27 -59.75 -43.82
N GLY A 951 -28.61 -60.04 -44.95
CA GLY A 951 -28.05 -61.38 -45.27
C GLY A 951 -28.95 -62.28 -46.11
N THR A 952 -30.04 -61.75 -46.65
CA THR A 952 -30.96 -62.48 -47.54
C THR A 952 -30.45 -62.45 -49.00
N LYS A 953 -30.64 -63.53 -49.78
CA LYS A 953 -30.37 -63.53 -51.22
C LYS A 953 -31.66 -63.38 -52.00
N ALA A 954 -31.70 -62.45 -52.96
CA ALA A 954 -32.84 -62.26 -53.84
C ALA A 954 -32.43 -62.29 -55.32
N GLU A 955 -33.24 -62.97 -56.13
CA GLU A 955 -33.05 -63.15 -57.57
C GLU A 955 -34.35 -62.81 -58.32
N LEU A 956 -34.25 -62.04 -59.40
CA LEU A 956 -35.35 -61.88 -60.36
C LEU A 956 -35.16 -62.88 -61.49
N LEU A 957 -36.17 -63.71 -61.74
CA LEU A 957 -36.19 -64.68 -62.84
C LEU A 957 -37.46 -64.49 -63.70
N GLN A 958 -37.39 -64.85 -64.98
CA GLN A 958 -38.52 -64.83 -65.90
C GLN A 958 -38.98 -66.27 -66.21
N ASP A 959 -40.25 -66.58 -65.94
CA ASP A 959 -40.90 -67.83 -66.35
C ASP A 959 -42.02 -67.52 -67.35
N GLY A 960 -41.71 -67.73 -68.64
CA GLY A 960 -42.57 -67.34 -69.75
C GLY A 960 -42.85 -65.84 -69.77
N SER A 961 -44.12 -65.45 -69.72
CA SER A 961 -44.55 -64.04 -69.74
C SER A 961 -44.61 -63.39 -68.36
N ASN A 962 -44.34 -64.14 -67.27
CA ASN A 962 -44.41 -63.65 -65.90
C ASN A 962 -43.00 -63.47 -65.32
N VAL A 963 -42.80 -62.39 -64.55
CA VAL A 963 -41.59 -62.18 -63.76
C VAL A 963 -41.84 -62.67 -62.34
N VAL A 964 -40.92 -63.46 -61.80
CA VAL A 964 -40.98 -64.04 -60.45
C VAL A 964 -39.76 -63.59 -59.65
N ILE A 965 -39.99 -63.17 -58.41
CA ILE A 965 -38.94 -62.82 -57.46
C ILE A 965 -38.72 -64.03 -56.55
N PHE A 966 -37.51 -64.59 -56.55
CA PHE A 966 -37.07 -65.62 -55.63
C PHE A 966 -36.32 -64.98 -54.47
N ILE A 967 -36.68 -65.36 -53.25
CA ILE A 967 -36.05 -64.86 -52.03
C ILE A 967 -35.71 -66.06 -51.18
N GLU A 968 -34.42 -66.26 -50.93
CA GLU A 968 -33.91 -67.31 -50.05
C GLU A 968 -33.50 -66.66 -48.73
N THR A 969 -34.30 -66.87 -47.68
CA THR A 969 -33.97 -66.42 -46.32
C THR A 969 -33.22 -67.52 -45.59
N ALA A 970 -32.03 -67.21 -45.07
CA ALA A 970 -31.28 -68.15 -44.25
C ALA A 970 -32.04 -68.45 -42.93
N LEU A 971 -32.59 -69.66 -42.80
CA LEU A 971 -32.87 -70.29 -41.51
C LEU A 971 -32.14 -71.63 -41.52
N GLU A 972 -31.22 -71.79 -40.57
CA GLU A 972 -30.42 -73.00 -40.39
C GLU A 972 -31.26 -74.28 -40.24
N THR A 973 -30.74 -75.36 -40.83
CA THR A 973 -31.00 -76.82 -40.61
C THR A 973 -32.16 -77.54 -41.33
N ASP A 974 -31.75 -78.40 -42.27
CA ASP A 974 -32.29 -79.70 -42.72
C ASP A 974 -33.78 -79.85 -43.10
N LEU A 975 -34.06 -79.98 -44.40
CA LEU A 975 -34.82 -81.12 -44.96
C LEU A 975 -34.78 -81.19 -46.51
N THR A 976 -34.33 -82.34 -46.99
CA THR A 976 -34.20 -82.81 -48.38
C THR A 976 -35.49 -82.92 -49.20
N LEU A 977 -35.32 -82.67 -50.52
CA LEU A 977 -35.90 -83.34 -51.71
C LEU A 977 -37.42 -83.30 -52.00
N GLY A 978 -37.74 -82.86 -53.22
CA GLY A 978 -38.97 -83.24 -53.95
C GLY A 978 -39.34 -82.25 -55.05
N GLY A 979 -39.02 -82.55 -56.31
CA GLY A 979 -39.09 -81.59 -57.42
C GLY A 979 -40.45 -81.36 -58.06
N LYS A 980 -40.61 -80.21 -58.70
CA LYS A 980 -40.66 -80.07 -60.16
C LYS A 980 -40.51 -78.60 -60.53
#